data_AF-A0A2U1LG02-F1
#
_entry.id   AF-A0A2U1LG02-F1
#
_cell.length_a   1.000
_cell.length_b   1.000
_cell.length_c   1.000
_cell.angle_alpha   90.00
_cell.angle_beta   90.00
_cell.angle_gamma   90.00
#
_symmetry.space_group_name_H-M   'P 1'
#
loop_
_entity.id
_entity.type
_entity.pdbx_description
1 polymer ?
#
loop_
_entity_poly.entity_id
_entity_poly.type
_entity_poly.pdbx_seq_one_letter_code
_entity_poly.pdbx_strand_id
1 'polypeptide(L)'
;MSPYPTEVLQSVEVSCEQETYVKAIRIPYLVEKSVEPLTLDVSSDKYYMDAIAQELGVEDASKVFLSRSVGKASSETRFYFCAPKSEDETKEDSQDGACLNVRASYLSGQDIYGDAVLANIGYLWKSVDLFHEDVSSRTYYRLIMNKVPTGIYKVSREAVLAAELPARFGTRSNWRGLFPRDVLCMFCRQHRLPEPVFSLTVANGNPGPEETFRCEVKIFSKGQDLILHYHSQESFKKQSDATQDTASKVLSCLNVYLKKLNNPQMDLAMNGNALDLVDFYPQHISKELRYFSLVHKSWPRFEASSKNLLGVNDNTTCSYNIEGPDSEIFASSGCLVCVCYSVFLVKEGDKEELEKHEEFEFELGSEAVIPELEAVVAQMGVGQSARFRLELPPHELIFAANGDPARVLSLLSSGGCSLEYTTTLLRVTEPMEDRMEKAQFSPSLSKQRVQYAVDRIKESSATFLVDFGCGSGSLLDSLLDYPTSLERIVGVDISTKALARAAKSLHTKLSNNTVPVKSSHIKSALLLDGSITTFDSRVYGCDIGTCLEVIEHVSEDEATVFGNMVLSSFCPKLLILSTPNYEYNVILQNPEEDGEAINPTKPCKFRNLDHKFEWTRKQFEAWASELAKKHNYSVEFSGVGGTEGVEPGFASQIAVFRRACEFPEDVDMADVPYNVVWDWKSTNM
;
A
#
# COMPACT_ATOMS: atom_id res chain seq x y z
N MET A 1 -63.81 7.50 -9.04
CA MET A 1 -62.92 6.85 -10.03
C MET A 1 -63.70 5.75 -10.72
N SER A 2 -63.59 5.61 -12.04
CA SER A 2 -64.19 4.49 -12.80
C SER A 2 -63.25 3.27 -12.77
N PRO A 3 -63.79 2.04 -12.66
CA PRO A 3 -62.98 0.82 -12.70
C PRO A 3 -62.32 0.65 -14.08
N TYR A 4 -61.21 -0.09 -14.12
CA TYR A 4 -60.56 -0.44 -15.39
C TYR A 4 -61.48 -1.35 -16.25
N PRO A 5 -61.44 -1.22 -17.59
CA PRO A 5 -62.20 -2.09 -18.49
C PRO A 5 -61.81 -3.56 -18.33
N THR A 6 -62.79 -4.46 -18.41
CA THR A 6 -62.59 -5.91 -18.20
C THR A 6 -61.60 -6.52 -19.20
N GLU A 7 -61.57 -6.01 -20.44
CA GLU A 7 -60.65 -6.46 -21.48
C GLU A 7 -59.18 -6.17 -21.13
N VAL A 8 -58.93 -5.08 -20.39
CA VAL A 8 -57.58 -4.73 -19.93
C VAL A 8 -57.14 -5.66 -18.80
N LEU A 9 -58.03 -5.96 -17.85
CA LEU A 9 -57.71 -6.85 -16.71
C LEU A 9 -57.39 -8.28 -17.17
N GLN A 10 -58.16 -8.82 -18.13
CA GLN A 10 -57.92 -10.15 -18.71
C GLN A 10 -56.60 -10.25 -19.48
N SER A 11 -56.10 -9.14 -20.02
CA SER A 11 -54.82 -9.11 -20.74
C SER A 11 -53.59 -9.09 -19.83
N VAL A 12 -53.77 -8.87 -18.52
CA VAL A 12 -52.71 -8.70 -17.51
C VAL A 12 -52.75 -9.79 -16.42
N GLU A 13 -53.72 -10.71 -16.48
CA GLU A 13 -53.83 -11.82 -15.53
C GLU A 13 -52.61 -12.74 -15.61
N VAL A 14 -51.76 -12.69 -14.58
CA VAL A 14 -50.61 -13.58 -14.39
C VAL A 14 -50.88 -14.43 -13.16
N SER A 15 -51.05 -15.73 -13.35
CA SER A 15 -51.17 -16.69 -12.25
C SER A 15 -49.79 -16.95 -11.65
N CYS A 16 -49.57 -16.49 -10.43
CA CYS A 16 -48.40 -16.88 -9.64
C CYS A 16 -48.89 -17.24 -8.24
N GLU A 17 -48.79 -18.51 -7.85
CA GLU A 17 -49.10 -19.00 -6.49
C GLU A 17 -47.78 -19.42 -5.84
N GLN A 18 -47.00 -18.43 -5.39
CA GLN A 18 -45.69 -18.69 -4.79
C GLN A 18 -45.54 -17.85 -3.51
N GLU A 19 -45.43 -18.54 -2.38
CA GLU A 19 -45.09 -17.92 -1.10
C GLU A 19 -43.62 -17.47 -1.15
N THR A 20 -43.38 -16.17 -0.96
CA THR A 20 -42.03 -15.61 -0.99
C THR A 20 -41.70 -15.06 0.39
N TYR A 21 -40.69 -15.64 1.04
CA TYR A 21 -40.19 -15.18 2.34
C TYR A 21 -38.93 -14.34 2.15
N VAL A 22 -38.94 -13.11 2.65
CA VAL A 22 -37.82 -12.17 2.50
C VAL A 22 -37.24 -11.84 3.86
N LYS A 23 -35.93 -12.07 4.06
CA LYS A 23 -35.28 -11.65 5.32
C LYS A 23 -35.05 -10.14 5.34
N ALA A 24 -35.52 -9.52 6.40
CA ALA A 24 -35.40 -8.10 6.68
C ALA A 24 -34.91 -7.88 8.11
N ILE A 25 -34.73 -6.61 8.47
CA ILE A 25 -34.31 -6.23 9.80
C ILE A 25 -35.22 -5.17 10.37
N ARG A 26 -35.71 -5.38 11.59
CA ARG A 26 -36.38 -4.34 12.38
C ARG A 26 -35.35 -3.57 13.22
N ILE A 27 -35.40 -2.25 13.11
CA ILE A 27 -34.53 -1.31 13.81
C ILE A 27 -35.39 -0.49 14.76
N PRO A 28 -35.40 -0.84 16.06
CA PRO A 28 -36.17 -0.11 17.04
C PRO A 28 -35.72 1.35 17.17
N TYR A 29 -36.64 2.27 17.46
CA TYR A 29 -36.30 3.68 17.68
C TYR A 29 -35.41 3.89 18.93
N LEU A 30 -35.59 3.05 19.96
CA LEU A 30 -34.74 3.04 21.16
C LEU A 30 -33.37 2.45 20.86
N VAL A 31 -32.32 3.21 21.13
CA VAL A 31 -30.93 2.84 20.82
C VAL A 31 -30.47 1.65 21.67
N GLU A 32 -31.01 1.50 22.87
CA GLU A 32 -30.70 0.43 23.83
C GLU A 32 -31.25 -0.93 23.38
N LYS A 33 -32.28 -0.95 22.53
CA LYS A 33 -32.82 -2.21 21.99
C LYS A 33 -31.97 -2.71 20.84
N SER A 34 -31.64 -4.00 20.88
CA SER A 34 -30.95 -4.68 19.79
C SER A 34 -31.78 -4.66 18.51
N VAL A 35 -31.08 -4.81 17.39
CA VAL A 35 -31.67 -4.92 16.07
C VAL A 35 -32.17 -6.36 15.88
N GLU A 36 -33.36 -6.53 15.33
CA GLU A 36 -34.07 -7.81 15.31
C GLU A 36 -34.18 -8.34 13.88
N PRO A 37 -33.77 -9.59 13.61
CA PRO A 37 -34.01 -10.22 12.32
C PRO A 37 -35.50 -10.49 12.15
N LEU A 38 -36.01 -10.23 10.95
CA LEU A 38 -37.42 -10.35 10.60
C LEU A 38 -37.54 -11.16 9.30
N THR A 39 -38.62 -11.92 9.16
CA THR A 39 -38.97 -12.58 7.89
C THR A 39 -40.31 -12.04 7.43
N LEU A 40 -40.31 -11.36 6.29
CA LEU A 40 -41.51 -10.82 5.66
C LEU A 40 -42.15 -11.93 4.83
N ASP A 41 -43.42 -12.21 5.09
CA ASP A 41 -44.25 -13.09 4.27
C ASP A 41 -44.89 -12.25 3.14
N VAL A 42 -44.35 -12.40 1.94
CA VAL A 42 -44.81 -11.71 0.74
C VAL A 42 -45.44 -12.74 -0.18
N SER A 43 -46.66 -13.14 0.18
CA SER A 43 -47.49 -13.98 -0.67
C SER A 43 -47.90 -13.22 -1.94
N SER A 44 -48.01 -13.93 -3.07
CA SER A 44 -48.29 -13.35 -4.38
C SER A 44 -49.65 -12.65 -4.51
N ASP A 45 -50.57 -12.90 -3.57
CA ASP A 45 -51.89 -12.26 -3.48
C ASP A 45 -51.89 -10.93 -2.70
N LYS A 46 -50.76 -10.57 -2.06
CA LYS A 46 -50.63 -9.35 -1.24
C LYS A 46 -49.57 -8.43 -1.79
N TYR A 47 -49.79 -7.12 -1.64
CA TYR A 47 -48.76 -6.15 -1.96
C TYR A 47 -47.66 -6.21 -0.89
N TYR A 48 -46.39 -6.25 -1.30
CA TYR A 48 -45.28 -6.45 -0.34
C TYR A 48 -45.20 -5.39 0.76
N MET A 49 -45.72 -4.19 0.52
CA MET A 49 -45.77 -3.14 1.54
C MET A 49 -46.81 -3.43 2.63
N ASP A 50 -47.83 -4.24 2.35
CA ASP A 50 -48.81 -4.67 3.36
C ASP A 50 -48.13 -5.56 4.41
N ALA A 51 -47.24 -6.46 3.96
CA ALA A 51 -46.41 -7.27 4.87
C ALA A 51 -45.52 -6.40 5.75
N ILE A 52 -44.94 -5.33 5.19
CA ILE A 52 -44.12 -4.37 5.93
C ILE A 52 -44.98 -3.53 6.89
N ALA A 53 -46.17 -3.11 6.45
CA ALA A 53 -47.13 -2.35 7.26
C ALA A 53 -47.56 -3.14 8.50
N GLN A 54 -47.85 -4.44 8.34
CA GLN A 54 -48.18 -5.34 9.43
C GLN A 54 -47.06 -5.41 10.49
N GLU A 55 -45.81 -5.49 10.05
CA GLU A 55 -44.65 -5.57 10.95
C GLU A 55 -44.33 -4.25 11.66
N LEU A 56 -44.65 -3.13 11.02
CA LEU A 56 -44.58 -1.80 11.62
C LEU A 56 -45.80 -1.46 12.50
N GLY A 57 -46.83 -2.32 12.52
CA GLY A 57 -48.04 -2.14 13.33
C GLY A 57 -48.99 -1.05 12.82
N VAL A 58 -49.02 -0.82 11.50
CA VAL A 58 -49.95 0.12 10.85
C VAL A 58 -51.00 -0.62 10.02
N GLU A 59 -52.18 0.00 9.90
CA GLU A 59 -53.37 -0.64 9.29
C GLU A 59 -53.26 -0.85 7.78
N ASP A 60 -52.49 -0.02 7.07
CA ASP A 60 -52.44 -0.02 5.60
C ASP A 60 -51.07 0.46 5.06
N ALA A 61 -50.67 -0.05 3.88
CA ALA A 61 -49.44 0.32 3.18
C ALA A 61 -49.35 1.83 2.85
N SER A 62 -50.48 2.54 2.73
CA SER A 62 -50.46 3.99 2.49
C SER A 62 -49.81 4.81 3.62
N LYS A 63 -49.69 4.22 4.82
CA LYS A 63 -49.04 4.83 5.98
C LYS A 63 -47.54 4.51 6.06
N VAL A 64 -47.00 3.71 5.14
CA VAL A 64 -45.58 3.33 5.12
C VAL A 64 -44.81 4.25 4.16
N PHE A 65 -43.78 4.91 4.69
CA PHE A 65 -42.88 5.77 3.94
C PHE A 65 -41.59 5.02 3.59
N LEU A 66 -41.00 5.37 2.45
CA LEU A 66 -39.74 4.81 1.99
C LEU A 66 -38.62 5.85 2.07
N SER A 67 -37.47 5.47 2.61
CA SER A 67 -36.26 6.27 2.51
C SER A 67 -35.68 6.21 1.09
N ARG A 68 -34.68 7.07 0.85
CA ARG A 68 -33.75 6.84 -0.27
C ARG A 68 -32.99 5.52 -0.07
N SER A 69 -32.43 4.98 -1.15
CA SER A 69 -31.57 3.80 -1.08
C SER A 69 -30.33 4.05 -0.23
N VAL A 70 -29.86 3.01 0.45
CA VAL A 70 -28.72 3.02 1.36
C VAL A 70 -27.78 1.86 1.02
N GLY A 71 -26.47 2.08 1.14
CA GLY A 71 -25.45 1.07 0.86
C GLY A 71 -24.83 1.21 -0.52
N LYS A 72 -24.78 0.11 -1.30
CA LYS A 72 -24.19 0.10 -2.66
C LYS A 72 -25.10 0.86 -3.62
N ALA A 73 -24.52 1.58 -4.58
CA ALA A 73 -25.28 2.33 -5.58
C ALA A 73 -26.24 1.45 -6.43
N SER A 74 -25.93 0.16 -6.56
CA SER A 74 -26.75 -0.83 -7.25
C SER A 74 -27.77 -1.54 -6.35
N SER A 75 -27.74 -1.32 -5.03
CA SER A 75 -28.65 -1.96 -4.09
C SER A 75 -29.92 -1.12 -3.93
N GLU A 76 -31.08 -1.77 -3.96
CA GLU A 76 -32.37 -1.15 -3.65
C GLU A 76 -32.72 -1.21 -2.15
N THR A 77 -31.74 -1.49 -1.27
CA THR A 77 -31.94 -1.52 0.18
C THR A 77 -32.45 -0.17 0.68
N ARG A 78 -33.61 -0.18 1.36
CA ARG A 78 -34.29 1.02 1.88
C ARG A 78 -34.80 0.79 3.29
N PHE A 79 -35.01 1.89 4.00
CA PHE A 79 -35.76 1.92 5.24
C PHE A 79 -37.23 2.18 4.95
N TYR A 80 -38.07 1.37 5.57
CA TYR A 80 -39.52 1.50 5.60
C TYR A 80 -39.94 1.90 7.00
N PHE A 81 -40.75 2.95 7.14
CA PHE A 81 -41.13 3.50 8.45
C PHE A 81 -42.50 4.15 8.39
N CYS A 82 -43.13 4.32 9.55
CA CYS A 82 -44.46 4.90 9.63
C CYS A 82 -44.45 6.40 9.30
N ALA A 83 -45.46 6.84 8.55
CA ALA A 83 -45.73 8.25 8.33
C ALA A 83 -45.95 8.96 9.69
N PRO A 84 -45.35 10.14 9.92
CA PRO A 84 -45.72 10.94 11.08
C PRO A 84 -47.21 11.28 11.01
N LYS A 85 -47.95 11.07 12.11
CA LYS A 85 -49.36 11.45 12.21
C LYS A 85 -49.46 12.96 11.97
N SER A 86 -50.21 13.37 10.94
CA SER A 86 -50.41 14.78 10.59
C SER A 86 -51.02 15.57 11.75
N GLU A 87 -50.69 16.86 11.87
CA GLU A 87 -51.19 17.80 12.89
C GLU A 87 -52.73 18.04 12.89
N ASP A 88 -53.50 17.34 12.05
CA ASP A 88 -54.94 17.57 11.85
C ASP A 88 -55.88 16.58 12.58
N GLU A 89 -55.37 15.62 13.36
CA GLU A 89 -56.22 14.79 14.22
C GLU A 89 -56.16 15.30 15.67
N THR A 90 -57.23 16.03 16.01
CA THR A 90 -57.67 16.51 17.33
C THR A 90 -56.84 16.06 18.54
N LYS A 91 -56.32 17.07 19.24
CA LYS A 91 -55.75 17.01 20.61
C LYS A 91 -56.65 16.26 21.59
N GLU A 92 -56.46 14.96 21.77
CA GLU A 92 -56.77 14.25 23.03
C GLU A 92 -55.73 13.16 23.30
N ASP A 93 -54.96 13.35 24.37
CA ASP A 93 -54.23 12.37 25.18
C ASP A 93 -53.62 11.11 24.51
N SER A 94 -52.57 11.30 23.72
CA SER A 94 -51.50 10.28 23.65
C SER A 94 -50.12 10.95 23.69
N GLN A 95 -49.29 10.56 24.66
CA GLN A 95 -47.87 10.93 24.78
C GLN A 95 -46.99 10.32 23.68
N ASP A 96 -47.57 9.94 22.54
CA ASP A 96 -46.91 9.17 21.49
C ASP A 96 -46.49 10.10 20.33
N GLY A 97 -45.71 11.13 20.68
CA GLY A 97 -44.97 11.90 19.69
C GLY A 97 -43.90 10.99 19.11
N ALA A 98 -43.99 10.70 17.80
CA ALA A 98 -43.10 9.75 17.13
C ALA A 98 -41.63 10.08 17.44
N CYS A 99 -40.96 9.20 18.19
CA CYS A 99 -39.59 9.42 18.64
C CYS A 99 -38.62 9.23 17.47
N LEU A 100 -37.60 10.10 17.37
CA LEU A 100 -36.60 10.00 16.30
C LEU A 100 -35.81 8.70 16.42
N ASN A 101 -35.77 7.93 15.34
CA ASN A 101 -34.92 6.74 15.22
C ASN A 101 -33.52 7.16 14.80
N VAL A 102 -32.65 7.38 15.79
CA VAL A 102 -31.29 7.89 15.58
C VAL A 102 -30.47 7.00 14.63
N ARG A 103 -30.61 5.68 14.74
CA ARG A 103 -29.85 4.70 13.93
C ARG A 103 -30.30 4.71 12.48
N ALA A 104 -31.61 4.59 12.23
CA ALA A 104 -32.16 4.65 10.88
C ALA A 104 -31.93 6.03 10.23
N SER A 105 -32.04 7.11 11.00
CA SER A 105 -31.81 8.47 10.52
C SER A 105 -30.36 8.72 10.11
N TYR A 106 -29.42 8.23 10.91
CA TYR A 106 -27.99 8.33 10.62
C TYR A 106 -27.58 7.55 9.36
N LEU A 107 -28.09 6.33 9.19
CA LEU A 107 -27.79 5.49 8.04
C LEU A 107 -28.41 6.04 6.76
N SER A 108 -29.69 6.40 6.81
CA SER A 108 -30.44 6.95 5.68
C SER A 108 -30.12 8.41 5.39
N GLY A 109 -29.53 9.17 6.31
CA GLY A 109 -29.29 10.61 6.18
C GLY A 109 -30.57 11.45 6.03
N GLN A 110 -31.72 10.91 6.45
CA GLN A 110 -33.04 11.55 6.49
C GLN A 110 -33.61 11.33 7.89
N ASP A 111 -34.42 12.25 8.41
CA ASP A 111 -35.04 12.05 9.72
C ASP A 111 -36.13 10.98 9.62
N ILE A 112 -35.93 9.87 10.31
CA ILE A 112 -36.83 8.72 10.40
C ILE A 112 -37.34 8.63 11.84
N TYR A 113 -38.65 8.45 12.00
CA TYR A 113 -39.31 8.40 13.29
C TYR A 113 -39.96 7.03 13.51
N GLY A 114 -40.04 6.61 14.77
CA GLY A 114 -40.56 5.30 15.15
C GLY A 114 -39.65 4.14 14.73
N ASP A 115 -40.17 2.93 14.81
CA ASP A 115 -39.46 1.75 14.33
C ASP A 115 -39.33 1.78 12.80
N ALA A 116 -38.26 1.19 12.29
CA ALA A 116 -38.03 1.10 10.85
C ALA A 116 -37.66 -0.33 10.45
N VAL A 117 -38.11 -0.75 9.28
CA VAL A 117 -37.72 -2.02 8.65
C VAL A 117 -36.71 -1.73 7.55
N LEU A 118 -35.55 -2.40 7.59
CA LEU A 118 -34.54 -2.37 6.55
C LEU A 118 -34.71 -3.61 5.67
N ALA A 119 -35.03 -3.41 4.40
CA ALA A 119 -35.24 -4.49 3.43
C ALA A 119 -34.74 -4.09 2.03
N ASN A 120 -34.33 -5.09 1.24
CA ASN A 120 -34.02 -4.94 -0.17
C ASN A 120 -35.11 -5.69 -0.96
N ILE A 121 -36.15 -4.96 -1.34
CA ILE A 121 -37.37 -5.49 -1.94
C ILE A 121 -37.97 -4.45 -2.88
N GLY A 122 -38.38 -4.86 -4.07
CA GLY A 122 -38.94 -3.96 -5.08
C GLY A 122 -39.28 -4.68 -6.38
N TYR A 123 -39.92 -3.97 -7.31
CA TYR A 123 -40.22 -4.49 -8.65
C TYR A 123 -39.23 -3.94 -9.68
N LEU A 124 -38.69 -4.83 -10.51
CA LEU A 124 -37.80 -4.45 -11.61
C LEU A 124 -38.60 -4.02 -12.85
N TRP A 125 -38.03 -3.12 -13.64
CA TRP A 125 -38.64 -2.64 -14.87
C TRP A 125 -38.92 -3.82 -15.84
N LYS A 126 -40.17 -3.93 -16.35
CA LYS A 126 -40.67 -5.01 -17.24
C LYS A 126 -40.78 -6.41 -16.62
N SER A 127 -40.54 -6.57 -15.32
CA SER A 127 -40.81 -7.82 -14.62
C SER A 127 -42.06 -7.68 -13.77
N VAL A 128 -42.88 -8.74 -13.72
CA VAL A 128 -43.97 -8.86 -12.71
C VAL A 128 -43.43 -9.49 -11.42
N ASP A 129 -42.28 -10.16 -11.52
CA ASP A 129 -41.65 -10.82 -10.38
C ASP A 129 -41.05 -9.80 -9.42
N LEU A 130 -41.27 -10.06 -8.14
CA LEU A 130 -40.72 -9.29 -7.04
C LEU A 130 -39.23 -9.59 -6.89
N PHE A 131 -38.40 -8.55 -7.02
CA PHE A 131 -36.99 -8.65 -6.71
C PHE A 131 -36.77 -8.49 -5.21
N HIS A 132 -35.98 -9.37 -4.63
CA HIS A 132 -35.59 -9.26 -3.23
C HIS A 132 -34.17 -9.83 -2.99
N GLU A 133 -33.49 -9.28 -1.99
CA GLU A 133 -32.26 -9.86 -1.44
C GLU A 133 -32.37 -9.90 0.09
N ASP A 134 -31.90 -11.00 0.69
CA ASP A 134 -31.91 -11.17 2.14
C ASP A 134 -31.02 -10.13 2.83
N VAL A 135 -31.62 -9.34 3.72
CA VAL A 135 -30.89 -8.42 4.60
C VAL A 135 -30.64 -9.11 5.93
N SER A 136 -29.36 -9.40 6.22
CA SER A 136 -28.92 -10.02 7.48
C SER A 136 -28.30 -8.99 8.43
N SER A 137 -28.16 -9.36 9.73
CA SER A 137 -27.55 -8.47 10.73
C SER A 137 -26.16 -8.03 10.29
N ARG A 138 -25.42 -8.91 9.61
CA ARG A 138 -24.13 -8.61 8.99
C ARG A 138 -24.21 -7.44 8.01
N THR A 139 -25.22 -7.41 7.16
CA THR A 139 -25.46 -6.29 6.23
C THR A 139 -25.67 -4.99 6.98
N TYR A 140 -26.50 -5.00 8.04
CA TYR A 140 -26.76 -3.81 8.86
C TYR A 140 -25.50 -3.26 9.54
N TYR A 141 -24.72 -4.10 10.23
CA TYR A 141 -23.50 -3.63 10.90
C TYR A 141 -22.42 -3.20 9.91
N ARG A 142 -22.34 -3.82 8.72
CA ARG A 142 -21.48 -3.34 7.63
C ARG A 142 -21.92 -1.97 7.09
N LEU A 143 -23.22 -1.65 7.06
CA LEU A 143 -23.69 -0.31 6.72
C LEU A 143 -23.23 0.74 7.74
N ILE A 144 -23.23 0.40 9.03
CA ILE A 144 -22.68 1.26 10.09
C ILE A 144 -21.18 1.48 9.90
N MET A 145 -20.43 0.40 9.65
CA MET A 145 -18.97 0.47 9.42
C MET A 145 -18.61 1.32 8.20
N ASN A 146 -19.41 1.28 7.14
CA ASN A 146 -19.18 2.07 5.93
C ASN A 146 -19.32 3.59 6.15
N LYS A 147 -19.74 4.05 7.34
CA LYS A 147 -19.79 5.47 7.70
C LYS A 147 -18.46 6.01 8.24
N VAL A 148 -17.47 5.16 8.48
CA VAL A 148 -16.15 5.56 8.98
C VAL A 148 -15.04 5.05 8.05
N PRO A 149 -13.94 5.81 7.84
CA PRO A 149 -12.86 5.44 6.93
C PRO A 149 -12.26 4.04 7.19
N THR A 150 -11.93 3.75 8.45
CA THR A 150 -11.37 2.44 8.86
C THR A 150 -12.34 1.30 8.57
N GLY A 151 -13.63 1.53 8.82
CA GLY A 151 -14.69 0.57 8.54
C GLY A 151 -14.91 0.31 7.05
N ILE A 152 -14.85 1.35 6.20
CA ILE A 152 -14.89 1.20 4.73
C ILE A 152 -13.74 0.30 4.27
N TYR A 153 -12.53 0.56 4.76
CA TYR A 153 -11.35 -0.22 4.38
C TYR A 153 -11.45 -1.67 4.84
N LYS A 154 -11.79 -1.91 6.11
CA LYS A 154 -12.04 -3.25 6.70
C LYS A 154 -13.06 -4.06 5.89
N VAL A 155 -14.21 -3.46 5.57
CA VAL A 155 -15.25 -4.11 4.77
C VAL A 155 -14.76 -4.40 3.35
N SER A 156 -13.97 -3.50 2.75
CA SER A 156 -13.40 -3.70 1.41
C SER A 156 -12.37 -4.83 1.33
N ARG A 157 -11.69 -5.12 2.45
CA ARG A 157 -10.73 -6.21 2.60
C ARG A 157 -11.40 -7.56 2.89
N GLU A 158 -12.71 -7.56 3.11
CA GLU A 158 -13.48 -8.69 3.65
C GLU A 158 -12.90 -9.26 4.96
N ALA A 159 -12.12 -8.45 5.67
CA ALA A 159 -11.36 -8.81 6.86
C ALA A 159 -11.63 -7.76 7.94
N VAL A 160 -12.79 -7.87 8.57
CA VAL A 160 -13.31 -6.89 9.54
C VAL A 160 -12.52 -6.93 10.84
N LEU A 161 -12.15 -8.14 11.27
CA LEU A 161 -11.45 -8.36 12.54
C LEU A 161 -9.93 -8.26 12.38
N ALA A 162 -9.37 -8.59 11.21
CA ALA A 162 -7.91 -8.57 11.02
C ALA A 162 -7.35 -7.29 10.40
N ALA A 163 -7.99 -6.71 9.37
CA ALA A 163 -7.39 -5.59 8.61
C ALA A 163 -7.52 -4.26 9.34
N GLU A 164 -6.53 -3.38 9.23
CA GLU A 164 -6.59 -1.98 9.67
C GLU A 164 -6.24 -1.03 8.53
N LEU A 165 -6.81 0.17 8.54
CA LEU A 165 -6.51 1.18 7.51
C LEU A 165 -5.10 1.75 7.79
N PRO A 166 -4.11 1.53 6.89
CA PRO A 166 -2.76 2.02 7.11
C PRO A 166 -2.72 3.54 7.28
N ALA A 167 -1.90 4.02 8.21
CA ALA A 167 -1.75 5.46 8.46
C ALA A 167 -1.07 6.21 7.31
N ARG A 168 -0.22 5.52 6.53
CA ARG A 168 0.56 6.08 5.43
C ARG A 168 0.41 5.22 4.18
N PHE A 169 0.46 5.87 3.02
CA PHE A 169 0.51 5.17 1.75
C PHE A 169 1.97 4.80 1.44
N GLY A 170 2.24 3.49 1.32
CA GLY A 170 3.54 3.00 0.86
C GLY A 170 3.68 3.15 -0.66
N THR A 171 3.56 2.05 -1.39
CA THR A 171 3.47 2.09 -2.86
C THR A 171 2.23 1.36 -3.36
N ARG A 172 1.89 1.63 -4.61
CA ARG A 172 0.81 0.91 -5.31
C ARG A 172 1.04 -0.60 -5.37
N SER A 173 2.29 -1.10 -5.43
CA SER A 173 2.56 -2.54 -5.51
C SER A 173 2.32 -3.27 -4.19
N ASN A 174 2.53 -2.59 -3.07
CA ASN A 174 2.41 -3.18 -1.74
C ASN A 174 1.03 -2.92 -1.12
N TRP A 175 0.36 -1.84 -1.52
CA TRP A 175 -0.99 -1.54 -1.04
C TRP A 175 -1.97 -2.68 -1.35
N ARG A 176 -2.86 -2.97 -0.40
CA ARG A 176 -3.89 -4.00 -0.51
C ARG A 176 -5.25 -3.44 -0.11
N GLY A 177 -6.31 -3.89 -0.78
CA GLY A 177 -7.66 -3.34 -0.61
C GLY A 177 -7.91 -2.06 -1.41
N LEU A 178 -8.95 -1.32 -1.02
CA LEU A 178 -9.28 -0.05 -1.67
C LEU A 178 -8.20 0.99 -1.43
N PHE A 179 -7.85 1.74 -2.47
CA PHE A 179 -6.89 2.83 -2.38
C PHE A 179 -7.43 3.98 -1.50
N PRO A 180 -6.56 4.74 -0.82
CA PRO A 180 -6.99 5.84 0.06
C PRO A 180 -7.93 6.84 -0.62
N ARG A 181 -7.67 7.20 -1.89
CA ARG A 181 -8.57 8.05 -2.68
C ARG A 181 -9.99 7.47 -2.76
N ASP A 182 -10.10 6.18 -3.02
CA ASP A 182 -11.39 5.52 -3.21
C ASP A 182 -12.14 5.38 -1.88
N VAL A 183 -11.41 5.09 -0.79
CA VAL A 183 -11.96 5.13 0.58
C VAL A 183 -12.50 6.53 0.91
N LEU A 184 -11.76 7.60 0.55
CA LEU A 184 -12.21 8.98 0.75
C LEU A 184 -13.45 9.32 -0.08
N CYS A 185 -13.48 8.94 -1.36
CA CYS A 185 -14.66 9.11 -2.21
C CYS A 185 -15.86 8.35 -1.66
N MET A 186 -15.67 7.12 -1.18
CA MET A 186 -16.73 6.34 -0.53
C MET A 186 -17.23 7.03 0.74
N PHE A 187 -16.33 7.51 1.60
CA PHE A 187 -16.69 8.27 2.79
C PHE A 187 -17.57 9.49 2.44
N CYS A 188 -17.14 10.31 1.48
CA CYS A 188 -17.92 11.46 1.02
C CYS A 188 -19.30 11.05 0.51
N ARG A 189 -19.40 10.01 -0.33
CA ARG A 189 -20.69 9.52 -0.85
C ARG A 189 -21.61 9.01 0.26
N GLN A 190 -21.08 8.25 1.24
CA GLN A 190 -21.87 7.71 2.37
C GLN A 190 -22.40 8.80 3.31
N HIS A 191 -21.71 9.94 3.38
CA HIS A 191 -22.14 11.15 4.09
C HIS A 191 -22.86 12.17 3.20
N ARG A 192 -23.12 11.82 1.94
CA ARG A 192 -23.82 12.66 0.94
C ARG A 192 -23.09 13.98 0.64
N LEU A 193 -21.77 14.00 0.78
CA LEU A 193 -20.92 15.10 0.36
C LEU A 193 -20.62 14.99 -1.15
N PRO A 194 -20.39 16.10 -1.84
CA PRO A 194 -19.76 16.11 -3.17
C PRO A 194 -18.45 15.30 -3.18
N GLU A 195 -18.05 14.84 -4.36
CA GLU A 195 -16.77 14.15 -4.50
C GLU A 195 -15.59 15.07 -4.12
N PRO A 196 -14.56 14.53 -3.45
CA PRO A 196 -13.37 15.29 -3.10
C PRO A 196 -12.65 15.78 -4.37
N VAL A 197 -12.23 17.04 -4.36
CA VAL A 197 -11.50 17.67 -5.46
C VAL A 197 -10.01 17.52 -5.21
N PHE A 198 -9.33 16.84 -6.13
CA PHE A 198 -7.87 16.67 -6.12
C PHE A 198 -7.25 17.60 -7.16
N SER A 199 -6.34 18.47 -6.73
CA SER A 199 -5.54 19.28 -7.67
C SER A 199 -4.08 18.89 -7.57
N LEU A 200 -3.45 18.63 -8.71
CA LEU A 200 -2.03 18.30 -8.79
C LEU A 200 -1.23 19.55 -9.18
N THR A 201 -0.14 19.80 -8.47
CA THR A 201 0.81 20.87 -8.78
C THR A 201 2.19 20.28 -9.03
N VAL A 202 2.91 20.84 -10.01
CA VAL A 202 4.29 20.45 -10.30
C VAL A 202 5.21 21.23 -9.38
N ALA A 203 6.04 20.55 -8.60
CA ALA A 203 6.88 21.21 -7.58
C ALA A 203 8.08 21.96 -8.19
N ASN A 204 8.54 21.55 -9.38
CA ASN A 204 9.63 22.21 -10.10
C ASN A 204 9.11 22.97 -11.32
N GLY A 205 9.27 24.30 -11.34
CA GLY A 205 8.83 25.18 -12.44
C GLY A 205 9.69 25.12 -13.72
N ASN A 206 10.66 24.21 -13.81
CA ASN A 206 11.49 24.01 -15.01
C ASN A 206 11.23 22.60 -15.60
N PRO A 207 10.93 22.49 -16.91
CA PRO A 207 10.69 21.21 -17.56
C PRO A 207 12.01 20.43 -17.68
N GLY A 208 12.23 19.48 -16.77
CA GLY A 208 13.36 18.56 -16.75
C GLY A 208 12.88 17.11 -16.51
N PRO A 209 13.76 16.10 -16.62
CA PRO A 209 13.37 14.67 -16.64
C PRO A 209 12.81 14.12 -15.31
N GLU A 210 12.91 14.86 -14.20
CA GLU A 210 12.43 14.47 -12.87
C GLU A 210 11.35 15.43 -12.36
N GLU A 211 10.23 15.53 -13.08
CA GLU A 211 9.03 16.21 -12.58
C GLU A 211 8.53 15.50 -11.32
N THR A 212 8.32 16.26 -10.24
CA THR A 212 7.68 15.79 -9.02
C THR A 212 6.34 16.50 -8.83
N PHE A 213 5.37 15.75 -8.34
CA PHE A 213 3.99 16.15 -8.19
C PHE A 213 3.65 16.28 -6.72
N ARG A 214 2.99 17.37 -6.36
CA ARG A 214 2.28 17.56 -5.09
C ARG A 214 0.79 17.50 -5.36
N CYS A 215 0.03 17.12 -4.34
CA CYS A 215 -1.43 17.09 -4.43
C CYS A 215 -2.02 17.93 -3.31
N GLU A 216 -3.06 18.68 -3.65
CA GLU A 216 -3.98 19.28 -2.69
C GLU A 216 -5.34 18.57 -2.78
N VAL A 217 -6.06 18.52 -1.66
CA VAL A 217 -7.39 17.93 -1.57
C VAL A 217 -8.34 18.91 -0.91
N LYS A 218 -9.51 19.10 -1.53
CA LYS A 218 -10.60 19.93 -1.02
C LYS A 218 -11.89 19.11 -0.92
N ILE A 219 -12.56 19.20 0.23
CA ILE A 219 -13.87 18.58 0.49
C ILE A 219 -14.86 19.69 0.80
N PHE A 220 -16.02 19.65 0.14
CA PHE A 220 -17.06 20.66 0.25
C PHE A 220 -18.34 20.09 0.87
N SER A 221 -19.17 20.95 1.44
CA SER A 221 -20.54 20.65 1.83
C SER A 221 -21.44 20.63 0.59
N LYS A 222 -22.69 20.15 0.73
CA LYS A 222 -23.70 20.31 -0.34
C LYS A 222 -23.97 21.78 -0.69
N GLY A 223 -23.78 22.69 0.27
CA GLY A 223 -23.91 24.13 0.10
C GLY A 223 -22.69 24.79 -0.56
N GLN A 224 -21.68 24.01 -0.98
CA GLN A 224 -20.39 24.49 -1.50
C GLN A 224 -19.51 25.19 -0.46
N ASP A 225 -19.78 24.99 0.84
CA ASP A 225 -18.90 25.48 1.90
C ASP A 225 -17.68 24.55 2.02
N LEU A 226 -16.50 25.10 2.22
CA LEU A 226 -15.28 24.31 2.42
C LEU A 226 -15.32 23.60 3.78
N ILE A 227 -15.24 22.27 3.78
CA ILE A 227 -15.17 21.44 5.00
C ILE A 227 -13.71 21.20 5.38
N LEU A 228 -12.90 20.79 4.42
CA LEU A 228 -11.51 20.41 4.64
C LEU A 228 -10.69 20.80 3.41
N HIS A 229 -9.57 21.47 3.65
CA HIS A 229 -8.53 21.71 2.66
C HIS A 229 -7.19 21.23 3.22
N TYR A 230 -6.54 20.38 2.43
CA TYR A 230 -5.27 19.78 2.79
C TYR A 230 -4.26 20.01 1.68
N HIS A 231 -3.09 20.55 2.04
CA HIS A 231 -1.99 20.79 1.12
C HIS A 231 -0.76 19.98 1.52
N SER A 232 -0.38 18.99 0.71
CA SER A 232 0.80 18.16 0.97
C SER A 232 2.09 18.92 0.62
N GLN A 233 3.07 18.91 1.54
CA GLN A 233 4.42 19.39 1.21
C GLN A 233 5.30 18.33 0.54
N GLU A 234 4.90 17.06 0.60
CA GLU A 234 5.64 15.95 0.01
C GLU A 234 5.42 15.87 -1.49
N SER A 235 6.52 15.69 -2.24
CA SER A 235 6.49 15.60 -3.70
C SER A 235 6.85 14.20 -4.17
N PHE A 236 6.06 13.64 -5.08
CA PHE A 236 6.21 12.27 -5.57
C PHE A 236 6.55 12.26 -7.05
N LYS A 237 7.32 11.27 -7.50
CA LYS A 237 7.63 11.09 -8.94
C LYS A 237 6.40 10.71 -9.77
N LYS A 238 5.39 10.10 -9.15
CA LYS A 238 4.14 9.69 -9.81
C LYS A 238 2.97 10.50 -9.27
N GLN A 239 2.15 11.00 -10.19
CA GLN A 239 0.90 11.70 -9.85
C GLN A 239 -0.02 10.83 -8.99
N SER A 240 -0.14 9.53 -9.31
CA SER A 240 -0.95 8.60 -8.54
C SER A 240 -0.53 8.53 -7.08
N ASP A 241 0.76 8.47 -6.82
CA ASP A 241 1.29 8.24 -5.47
C ASP A 241 1.07 9.51 -4.63
N ALA A 242 1.27 10.70 -5.21
CA ALA A 242 0.93 11.96 -4.57
C ALA A 242 -0.56 12.05 -4.19
N THR A 243 -1.45 11.63 -5.10
CA THR A 243 -2.90 11.61 -4.83
C THR A 243 -3.26 10.64 -3.71
N GLN A 244 -2.69 9.43 -3.72
CA GLN A 244 -3.01 8.41 -2.71
C GLN A 244 -2.46 8.76 -1.33
N ASP A 245 -1.22 9.22 -1.24
CA ASP A 245 -0.63 9.67 0.02
C ASP A 245 -1.43 10.82 0.64
N THR A 246 -1.73 11.84 -0.16
CA THR A 246 -2.52 12.99 0.30
C THR A 246 -3.90 12.57 0.78
N ALA A 247 -4.57 11.64 0.06
CA ALA A 247 -5.83 11.06 0.53
C ALA A 247 -5.67 10.30 1.85
N SER A 248 -4.59 9.52 2.03
CA SER A 248 -4.29 8.81 3.28
C SER A 248 -4.18 9.76 4.47
N LYS A 249 -3.47 10.88 4.29
CA LYS A 249 -3.32 11.92 5.32
C LYS A 249 -4.66 12.58 5.66
N VAL A 250 -5.51 12.86 4.67
CA VAL A 250 -6.87 13.37 4.88
C VAL A 250 -7.74 12.36 5.65
N LEU A 251 -7.69 11.06 5.31
CA LEU A 251 -8.42 10.02 6.02
C LEU A 251 -7.96 9.91 7.49
N SER A 252 -6.66 10.02 7.73
CA SER A 252 -6.09 10.04 9.09
C SER A 252 -6.65 11.23 9.89
N CYS A 253 -6.67 12.43 9.31
CA CYS A 253 -7.27 13.62 9.92
C CYS A 253 -8.76 13.42 10.27
N LEU A 254 -9.53 12.85 9.33
CA LEU A 254 -10.95 12.54 9.57
C LEU A 254 -11.13 11.51 10.70
N ASN A 255 -10.31 10.46 10.75
CA ASN A 255 -10.36 9.48 11.84
C ASN A 255 -10.07 10.12 13.21
N VAL A 256 -9.08 11.00 13.29
CA VAL A 256 -8.75 11.76 14.51
C VAL A 256 -9.93 12.64 14.94
N TYR A 257 -10.62 13.29 13.99
CA TYR A 257 -11.81 14.09 14.29
C TYR A 257 -12.98 13.25 14.79
N LEU A 258 -13.26 12.10 14.16
CA LEU A 258 -14.31 11.17 14.58
C LEU A 258 -14.05 10.62 15.99
N LYS A 259 -12.79 10.34 16.34
CA LYS A 259 -12.39 9.98 17.72
C LYS A 259 -12.75 11.08 18.71
N LYS A 260 -12.41 12.33 18.39
CA LYS A 260 -12.70 13.50 19.24
C LYS A 260 -14.20 13.71 19.45
N LEU A 261 -15.03 13.45 18.43
CA LEU A 261 -16.49 13.55 18.57
C LEU A 261 -17.05 12.57 19.62
N ASN A 262 -16.42 11.41 19.77
CA ASN A 262 -16.86 10.43 20.75
C ASN A 262 -16.21 10.60 22.14
N ASN A 263 -15.00 11.16 22.20
CA ASN A 263 -14.32 11.48 23.47
C ASN A 263 -13.90 12.95 23.51
N PRO A 264 -14.81 13.87 23.89
CA PRO A 264 -14.54 15.31 23.89
C PRO A 264 -13.47 15.75 24.88
N GLN A 265 -13.17 14.93 25.90
CA GLN A 265 -12.17 15.20 26.93
C GLN A 265 -10.75 14.81 26.51
N MET A 266 -10.58 14.18 25.34
CA MET A 266 -9.28 13.73 24.85
C MET A 266 -8.52 14.91 24.24
N ASP A 267 -7.41 15.30 24.86
CA ASP A 267 -6.44 16.28 24.32
C ASP A 267 -5.63 15.64 23.18
N LEU A 268 -6.30 15.42 22.05
CA LEU A 268 -5.60 15.26 20.78
C LEU A 268 -5.35 16.66 20.26
N ALA A 269 -4.11 17.12 20.39
CA ALA A 269 -3.66 18.12 19.44
C ALA A 269 -3.91 17.53 18.05
N MET A 270 -4.61 18.27 17.19
CA MET A 270 -4.50 18.06 15.74
C MET A 270 -3.08 18.50 15.35
N ASN A 271 -2.08 17.82 15.90
CA ASN A 271 -0.68 18.03 15.62
C ASN A 271 -0.50 17.50 14.21
N GLY A 272 -0.65 18.40 13.25
CA GLY A 272 0.14 18.31 12.05
C GLY A 272 1.58 18.13 12.50
N ASN A 273 2.21 17.04 12.06
CA ASN A 273 3.65 17.09 11.89
C ASN A 273 3.97 18.41 11.16
N ALA A 274 4.95 19.14 11.66
CA ALA A 274 5.22 20.57 11.45
C ALA A 274 5.57 21.00 10.00
N LEU A 275 4.94 20.38 8.99
CA LEU A 275 5.15 20.63 7.57
C LEU A 275 3.82 20.74 6.79
N ASP A 276 2.73 20.09 7.18
CA ASP A 276 1.49 20.08 6.38
C ASP A 276 0.43 21.07 6.89
N LEU A 277 -0.12 21.90 5.99
CA LEU A 277 -1.18 22.89 6.29
C LEU A 277 -2.56 22.27 6.09
N VAL A 278 -3.36 22.22 7.16
CA VAL A 278 -4.74 21.71 7.14
C VAL A 278 -5.71 22.79 7.60
N ASP A 279 -6.59 23.21 6.69
CA ASP A 279 -7.73 24.07 7.03
C ASP A 279 -8.96 23.18 7.21
N PHE A 280 -9.40 22.98 8.46
CA PHE A 280 -10.56 22.14 8.77
C PHE A 280 -11.68 22.94 9.45
N TYR A 281 -12.87 22.87 8.86
CA TYR A 281 -14.06 23.63 9.25
C TYR A 281 -15.21 22.67 9.63
N PRO A 282 -15.14 22.05 10.83
CA PRO A 282 -16.06 20.97 11.24
C PRO A 282 -17.53 21.39 11.30
N GLN A 283 -17.83 22.69 11.44
CA GLN A 283 -19.20 23.19 11.44
C GLN A 283 -19.97 22.81 10.16
N HIS A 284 -19.29 22.69 9.02
CA HIS A 284 -19.93 22.41 7.72
C HIS A 284 -20.23 20.92 7.48
N ILE A 285 -19.78 20.01 8.34
CA ILE A 285 -20.09 18.56 8.34
C ILE A 285 -20.85 18.12 9.60
N SER A 286 -21.02 19.02 10.57
CA SER A 286 -21.63 18.73 11.86
C SER A 286 -23.07 18.21 11.77
N LYS A 287 -23.82 18.61 10.74
CA LYS A 287 -25.20 18.16 10.52
C LYS A 287 -25.25 16.69 10.12
N GLU A 288 -24.38 16.28 9.22
CA GLU A 288 -24.24 14.91 8.71
C GLU A 288 -23.73 13.96 9.81
N LEU A 289 -22.86 14.47 10.70
CA LEU A 289 -22.29 13.71 11.82
C LEU A 289 -23.04 13.90 13.14
N ARG A 290 -24.20 14.57 13.15
CA ARG A 290 -24.96 14.91 14.38
C ARG A 290 -25.26 13.71 15.27
N TYR A 291 -25.54 12.55 14.65
CA TYR A 291 -25.90 11.31 15.34
C TYR A 291 -24.72 10.35 15.52
N PHE A 292 -23.52 10.74 15.07
CA PHE A 292 -22.32 9.90 15.08
C PHE A 292 -22.06 9.31 16.46
N SER A 293 -21.94 10.16 17.49
CA SER A 293 -21.61 9.74 18.84
C SER A 293 -22.68 8.92 19.53
N LEU A 294 -23.94 9.00 19.07
CA LEU A 294 -25.03 8.19 19.60
C LEU A 294 -25.04 6.78 19.01
N VAL A 295 -24.66 6.64 17.74
CA VAL A 295 -24.59 5.34 17.04
C VAL A 295 -23.27 4.63 17.32
N HIS A 296 -22.17 5.37 17.45
CA HIS A 296 -20.81 4.85 17.59
C HIS A 296 -20.28 4.91 19.03
N LYS A 297 -21.14 4.90 20.06
CA LYS A 297 -20.74 5.02 21.48
C LYS A 297 -19.63 4.04 21.89
N SER A 298 -19.62 2.83 21.32
CA SER A 298 -18.68 1.76 21.64
C SER A 298 -17.37 1.82 20.82
N TRP A 299 -17.34 2.60 19.73
CA TRP A 299 -16.22 2.70 18.80
C TRP A 299 -14.89 3.23 19.41
N PRO A 300 -14.88 4.22 20.33
CA PRO A 300 -13.64 4.84 20.83
C PRO A 300 -12.79 3.92 21.70
N ARG A 301 -13.40 2.90 22.34
CA ARG A 301 -12.66 1.95 23.18
C ARG A 301 -11.66 1.12 22.37
N PHE A 302 -11.88 1.00 21.06
CA PHE A 302 -11.10 0.15 20.17
C PHE A 302 -9.77 0.81 19.75
N GLU A 303 -9.78 2.03 19.23
CA GLU A 303 -8.55 2.66 18.74
C GLU A 303 -7.63 3.22 19.85
N ALA A 304 -8.13 3.36 21.08
CA ALA A 304 -7.31 3.73 22.24
C ALA A 304 -6.47 2.54 22.76
N SER A 305 -6.94 1.31 22.55
CA SER A 305 -6.15 0.09 22.86
C SER A 305 -5.00 -0.08 21.86
N SER A 306 -5.17 0.32 20.59
CA SER A 306 -4.08 0.29 19.59
C SER A 306 -3.01 1.37 19.77
N LYS A 307 -3.24 2.43 20.58
CA LYS A 307 -2.30 3.56 20.71
C LYS A 307 -1.58 3.67 22.05
N ASN A 308 -2.00 2.94 23.08
CA ASN A 308 -1.38 3.01 24.41
C ASN A 308 -0.13 2.11 24.58
N LEU A 309 0.44 1.58 23.50
CA LEU A 309 1.65 0.73 23.53
C LEU A 309 2.96 1.46 23.18
N LEU A 310 2.93 2.78 22.96
CA LEU A 310 4.15 3.61 22.88
C LEU A 310 4.60 4.15 24.26
N GLY A 311 3.97 3.70 25.35
CA GLY A 311 4.44 3.91 26.71
C GLY A 311 4.90 2.58 27.29
N VAL A 312 6.22 2.41 27.44
CA VAL A 312 6.86 1.30 28.15
C VAL A 312 6.12 1.02 29.47
N ASN A 313 5.37 -0.08 29.48
CA ASN A 313 4.93 -0.79 30.67
C ASN A 313 4.81 -2.26 30.29
N ASP A 314 5.82 -3.02 30.72
CA ASP A 314 6.13 -4.44 30.47
C ASP A 314 5.06 -5.48 30.91
N ASN A 315 3.76 -5.16 30.97
CA ASN A 315 2.78 -6.05 31.64
C ASN A 315 1.51 -6.43 30.86
N THR A 316 1.47 -6.26 29.53
CA THR A 316 0.44 -6.89 28.68
C THR A 316 1.08 -7.68 27.54
N THR A 317 1.93 -8.63 27.90
CA THR A 317 2.43 -9.66 26.97
C THR A 317 1.26 -10.58 26.62
N CYS A 318 0.69 -10.42 25.43
CA CYS A 318 -0.23 -11.43 24.90
C CYS A 318 0.56 -12.72 24.77
N SER A 319 0.14 -13.80 25.44
CA SER A 319 0.82 -15.08 25.32
C SER A 319 0.40 -15.74 24.00
N TYR A 320 1.38 -15.97 23.12
CA TYR A 320 1.20 -16.68 21.87
C TYR A 320 2.13 -17.89 21.82
N ASN A 321 1.62 -18.98 21.26
CA ASN A 321 2.40 -20.20 21.04
C ASN A 321 2.66 -20.34 19.55
N ILE A 322 3.93 -20.27 19.15
CA ILE A 322 4.38 -20.53 17.78
C ILE A 322 4.79 -22.01 17.67
N GLU A 323 4.21 -22.69 16.70
CA GLU A 323 4.44 -24.11 16.43
C GLU A 323 4.85 -24.29 14.95
N GLY A 324 5.73 -25.25 14.68
CA GLY A 324 6.15 -25.62 13.32
C GLY A 324 7.66 -25.53 13.08
N PRO A 325 8.16 -26.11 11.96
CA PRO A 325 9.57 -26.06 11.61
C PRO A 325 10.00 -24.62 11.29
N ASP A 326 11.09 -24.17 11.90
CA ASP A 326 11.69 -22.87 11.59
C ASP A 326 12.40 -22.96 10.24
N SER A 327 11.93 -22.17 9.27
CA SER A 327 12.49 -22.12 7.92
C SER A 327 13.64 -21.10 7.78
N GLU A 328 14.03 -20.43 8.87
CA GLU A 328 15.03 -19.35 8.93
C GLU A 328 14.69 -18.09 8.07
N ILE A 329 13.54 -18.09 7.38
CA ILE A 329 13.03 -16.97 6.58
C ILE A 329 12.00 -16.20 7.41
N PHE A 330 12.43 -15.09 7.99
CA PHE A 330 11.61 -14.16 8.76
C PHE A 330 11.16 -12.97 7.91
N ALA A 331 10.03 -12.37 8.27
CA ALA A 331 9.55 -11.15 7.66
C ALA A 331 10.14 -9.91 8.35
N SER A 332 10.61 -8.94 7.58
CA SER A 332 11.07 -7.63 8.06
C SER A 332 10.09 -6.54 7.66
N SER A 333 10.20 -5.38 8.31
CA SER A 333 9.37 -4.21 7.98
C SER A 333 9.51 -3.82 6.50
N GLY A 334 8.40 -3.57 5.83
CA GLY A 334 8.31 -3.31 4.39
C GLY A 334 8.12 -4.55 3.50
N CYS A 335 8.26 -5.76 4.04
CA CYS A 335 7.92 -6.99 3.33
C CYS A 335 6.41 -7.10 3.13
N LEU A 336 6.01 -7.67 2.00
CA LEU A 336 4.65 -8.13 1.79
C LEU A 336 4.54 -9.57 2.28
N VAL A 337 3.80 -9.77 3.37
CA VAL A 337 3.56 -11.09 3.96
C VAL A 337 2.21 -11.62 3.52
N CYS A 338 2.08 -12.94 3.39
CA CYS A 338 0.82 -13.61 3.14
C CYS A 338 0.59 -14.66 4.22
N VAL A 339 -0.57 -14.59 4.85
CA VAL A 339 -0.96 -15.49 5.94
C VAL A 339 -2.28 -16.20 5.62
N CYS A 340 -2.45 -17.41 6.13
CA CYS A 340 -3.76 -18.02 6.33
C CYS A 340 -4.17 -17.73 7.77
N TYR A 341 -5.37 -17.22 8.01
CA TYR A 341 -5.83 -17.00 9.39
C TYR A 341 -7.31 -17.34 9.59
N SER A 342 -7.65 -17.61 10.84
CA SER A 342 -9.01 -17.85 11.28
C SER A 342 -9.23 -17.24 12.66
N VAL A 343 -10.36 -16.58 12.84
CA VAL A 343 -10.77 -15.88 14.06
C VAL A 343 -12.02 -16.54 14.60
N PHE A 344 -11.98 -16.90 15.88
CA PHE A 344 -13.07 -17.60 16.53
C PHE A 344 -13.52 -16.89 17.79
N LEU A 345 -14.82 -16.88 18.02
CA LEU A 345 -15.40 -16.56 19.32
C LEU A 345 -15.36 -17.81 20.19
N VAL A 346 -14.64 -17.74 21.31
CA VAL A 346 -14.42 -18.90 22.19
C VAL A 346 -14.98 -18.63 23.57
N LYS A 347 -15.66 -19.66 24.10
CA LYS A 347 -16.10 -19.78 25.49
C LYS A 347 -15.87 -21.23 25.93
N GLU A 348 -15.58 -21.48 27.21
CA GLU A 348 -15.30 -22.82 27.79
C GLU A 348 -15.98 -24.02 27.09
N GLY A 349 -15.29 -24.64 26.14
CA GLY A 349 -15.75 -25.82 25.38
C GLY A 349 -16.45 -25.55 24.04
N ASP A 350 -16.95 -24.34 23.80
CA ASP A 350 -17.64 -23.93 22.56
C ASP A 350 -16.82 -22.92 21.74
N LYS A 351 -16.86 -23.09 20.42
CA LYS A 351 -16.09 -22.29 19.46
C LYS A 351 -16.92 -22.00 18.22
N GLU A 352 -17.04 -20.72 17.87
CA GLU A 352 -17.74 -20.25 16.68
C GLU A 352 -16.77 -19.50 15.76
N GLU A 353 -16.73 -19.85 14.47
CA GLU A 353 -15.88 -19.16 13.49
C GLU A 353 -16.54 -17.84 13.07
N LEU A 354 -15.81 -16.74 13.23
CA LEU A 354 -16.29 -15.40 12.86
C LEU A 354 -15.77 -14.96 11.49
N GLU A 355 -14.50 -15.26 11.20
CA GLU A 355 -13.78 -14.80 10.02
C GLU A 355 -12.66 -15.78 9.68
N LYS A 356 -12.52 -16.13 8.41
CA LYS A 356 -11.48 -17.03 7.91
C LYS A 356 -11.02 -16.59 6.53
N HIS A 357 -9.71 -16.61 6.31
CA HIS A 357 -9.08 -16.33 5.03
C HIS A 357 -7.93 -17.30 4.79
N GLU A 358 -7.94 -17.97 3.64
CA GLU A 358 -6.88 -18.91 3.23
C GLU A 358 -5.61 -18.19 2.77
N GLU A 359 -5.77 -17.06 2.06
CA GLU A 359 -4.66 -16.22 1.63
C GLU A 359 -4.98 -14.75 1.89
N PHE A 360 -4.26 -14.15 2.83
CA PHE A 360 -4.42 -12.75 3.19
C PHE A 360 -3.07 -12.04 3.19
N GLU A 361 -2.91 -11.08 2.28
CA GLU A 361 -1.66 -10.33 2.10
C GLU A 361 -1.69 -8.96 2.79
N PHE A 362 -0.61 -8.59 3.46
CA PHE A 362 -0.44 -7.24 4.00
C PHE A 362 1.04 -6.82 4.05
N GLU A 363 1.31 -5.52 4.08
CA GLU A 363 2.66 -4.96 4.21
C GLU A 363 3.01 -4.88 5.70
N LEU A 364 4.07 -5.58 6.12
CA LEU A 364 4.52 -5.58 7.50
C LEU A 364 5.15 -4.22 7.86
N GLY A 365 4.85 -3.69 9.05
CA GLY A 365 5.30 -2.37 9.51
C GLY A 365 4.45 -1.20 9.01
N SER A 366 3.31 -1.47 8.35
CA SER A 366 2.43 -0.43 7.79
C SER A 366 1.15 -0.20 8.60
N GLU A 367 0.95 -0.93 9.71
CA GLU A 367 -0.30 -0.93 10.48
C GLU A 367 -1.51 -1.37 9.62
N ALA A 368 -1.28 -2.28 8.67
CA ALA A 368 -2.32 -2.79 7.76
C ALA A 368 -3.22 -3.86 8.39
N VAL A 369 -2.87 -4.34 9.58
CA VAL A 369 -3.62 -5.33 10.38
C VAL A 369 -3.63 -4.93 11.85
N ILE A 370 -4.39 -5.65 12.67
CA ILE A 370 -4.38 -5.45 14.12
C ILE A 370 -2.96 -5.66 14.72
N PRO A 371 -2.56 -4.88 15.72
CA PRO A 371 -1.19 -4.90 16.26
C PRO A 371 -0.71 -6.28 16.70
N GLU A 372 -1.59 -7.08 17.32
CA GLU A 372 -1.23 -8.40 17.84
C GLU A 372 -0.98 -9.41 16.72
N LEU A 373 -1.73 -9.33 15.62
CA LEU A 373 -1.47 -10.16 14.43
C LEU A 373 -0.15 -9.76 13.78
N GLU A 374 0.14 -8.46 13.69
CA GLU A 374 1.39 -7.95 13.12
C GLU A 374 2.60 -8.40 13.94
N ALA A 375 2.55 -8.25 15.26
CA ALA A 375 3.62 -8.63 16.18
C ALA A 375 3.90 -10.14 16.17
N VAL A 376 2.85 -10.96 16.10
CA VAL A 376 2.98 -12.42 16.01
C VAL A 376 3.61 -12.82 14.68
N VAL A 377 3.13 -12.27 13.55
CA VAL A 377 3.65 -12.61 12.21
C VAL A 377 5.09 -12.15 12.02
N ALA A 378 5.50 -11.03 12.63
CA ALA A 378 6.89 -10.57 12.60
C ALA A 378 7.88 -11.56 13.22
N GLN A 379 7.43 -12.40 14.16
CA GLN A 379 8.25 -13.39 14.85
C GLN A 379 8.16 -14.80 14.24
N MET A 380 7.36 -14.99 13.19
CA MET A 380 7.16 -16.28 12.55
C MET A 380 8.08 -16.47 11.35
N GLY A 381 8.62 -17.68 11.21
CA GLY A 381 9.19 -18.19 9.97
C GLY A 381 8.12 -18.71 9.01
N VAL A 382 8.41 -18.72 7.70
CA VAL A 382 7.50 -19.28 6.69
C VAL A 382 7.18 -20.75 7.02
N GLY A 383 5.90 -21.09 7.06
CA GLY A 383 5.37 -22.42 7.42
C GLY A 383 5.00 -22.58 8.90
N GLN A 384 5.41 -21.66 9.78
CA GLN A 384 5.01 -21.69 11.19
C GLN A 384 3.56 -21.24 11.36
N SER A 385 2.95 -21.71 12.44
CA SER A 385 1.60 -21.33 12.86
C SER A 385 1.63 -20.79 14.28
N ALA A 386 0.78 -19.81 14.57
CA ALA A 386 0.66 -19.21 15.88
C ALA A 386 -0.81 -19.16 16.31
N ARG A 387 -1.02 -19.32 17.62
CA ARG A 387 -2.33 -19.11 18.26
C ARG A 387 -2.20 -18.11 19.39
N PHE A 388 -3.13 -17.15 19.42
CA PHE A 388 -3.21 -16.13 20.47
C PHE A 388 -4.66 -15.73 20.77
N ARG A 389 -4.90 -15.09 21.91
CA ARG A 389 -6.23 -14.68 22.35
C ARG A 389 -6.29 -13.19 22.66
N LEU A 390 -7.39 -12.56 22.27
CA LEU A 390 -7.68 -11.15 22.51
C LEU A 390 -8.98 -10.98 23.30
N GLU A 391 -9.09 -9.85 23.98
CA GLU A 391 -10.35 -9.41 24.56
C GLU A 391 -11.40 -9.16 23.47
N LEU A 392 -12.68 -9.18 23.86
CA LEU A 392 -13.77 -9.00 22.91
C LEU A 392 -13.77 -7.57 22.34
N PRO A 393 -13.78 -7.41 21.02
CA PRO A 393 -14.03 -6.11 20.40
C PRO A 393 -15.50 -5.71 20.59
N PRO A 394 -15.85 -4.45 20.25
CA PRO A 394 -17.25 -4.02 20.22
C PRO A 394 -18.12 -4.98 19.40
N HIS A 395 -19.33 -5.24 19.89
CA HIS A 395 -20.23 -6.21 19.28
C HIS A 395 -20.52 -5.89 17.80
N GLU A 396 -20.47 -4.62 17.42
CA GLU A 396 -20.65 -4.16 16.04
C GLU A 396 -19.65 -4.80 15.07
N LEU A 397 -18.40 -4.99 15.47
CA LEU A 397 -17.38 -5.65 14.64
C LEU A 397 -17.63 -7.16 14.53
N ILE A 398 -18.01 -7.80 15.64
CA ILE A 398 -18.33 -9.23 15.70
C ILE A 398 -19.49 -9.54 14.74
N PHE A 399 -20.58 -8.76 14.83
CA PHE A 399 -21.73 -8.93 13.95
C PHE A 399 -21.49 -8.47 12.51
N ALA A 400 -20.53 -7.58 12.25
CA ALA A 400 -20.12 -7.26 10.87
C ALA A 400 -19.22 -8.35 10.24
N ALA A 401 -18.49 -9.10 11.06
CA ALA A 401 -17.67 -10.24 10.64
C ALA A 401 -18.54 -11.48 10.37
N ASN A 402 -19.39 -11.87 11.33
CA ASN A 402 -20.20 -13.10 11.27
C ASN A 402 -21.61 -12.87 10.69
N GLY A 403 -22.11 -13.86 9.94
CA GLY A 403 -23.46 -13.90 9.36
C GLY A 403 -24.55 -14.52 10.26
N ASP A 404 -24.20 -15.29 11.29
CA ASP A 404 -25.18 -15.93 12.20
C ASP A 404 -25.29 -15.19 13.55
N PRO A 405 -26.26 -14.27 13.71
CA PRO A 405 -26.41 -13.52 14.96
C PRO A 405 -26.91 -14.39 16.12
N ALA A 406 -27.61 -15.49 15.88
CA ALA A 406 -28.27 -16.26 16.95
C ALA A 406 -27.26 -17.02 17.80
N ARG A 407 -26.30 -17.73 17.15
CA ARG A 407 -25.21 -18.43 17.84
C ARG A 407 -24.29 -17.46 18.56
N VAL A 408 -23.93 -16.35 17.92
CA VAL A 408 -23.07 -15.31 18.51
C VAL A 408 -23.74 -14.67 19.73
N LEU A 409 -25.02 -14.31 19.65
CA LEU A 409 -25.76 -13.74 20.79
C LEU A 409 -25.81 -14.71 21.98
N SER A 410 -26.06 -16.00 21.73
CA SER A 410 -26.08 -17.03 22.77
C SER A 410 -24.74 -17.09 23.53
N LEU A 411 -23.63 -17.07 22.81
CA LEU A 411 -22.29 -17.04 23.42
C LEU A 411 -22.07 -15.74 24.21
N LEU A 412 -22.33 -14.58 23.61
CA LEU A 412 -22.10 -13.27 24.24
C LEU A 412 -22.95 -13.02 25.49
N SER A 413 -24.22 -13.46 25.50
CA SER A 413 -25.14 -13.26 26.65
C SER A 413 -24.69 -13.96 27.93
N SER A 414 -23.83 -14.96 27.81
CA SER A 414 -23.45 -15.83 28.94
C SER A 414 -22.14 -15.41 29.62
N GLY A 415 -21.47 -14.34 29.16
CA GLY A 415 -20.23 -13.79 29.74
C GLY A 415 -18.97 -14.66 29.53
N GLY A 416 -17.79 -14.05 29.71
CA GLY A 416 -16.50 -14.76 29.67
C GLY A 416 -16.01 -15.20 28.28
N CYS A 417 -16.49 -14.55 27.21
CA CYS A 417 -16.02 -14.84 25.85
C CYS A 417 -14.69 -14.11 25.55
N SER A 418 -13.90 -14.67 24.64
CA SER A 418 -12.69 -14.05 24.08
C SER A 418 -12.58 -14.37 22.59
N LEU A 419 -11.75 -13.63 21.86
CA LEU A 419 -11.40 -13.99 20.49
C LEU A 419 -10.13 -14.84 20.49
N GLU A 420 -10.15 -15.94 19.75
CA GLU A 420 -8.98 -16.77 19.48
C GLU A 420 -8.60 -16.64 18.01
N TYR A 421 -7.36 -16.23 17.76
CA TYR A 421 -6.77 -16.13 16.44
C TYR A 421 -5.87 -17.34 16.22
N THR A 422 -5.96 -17.95 15.05
CA THR A 422 -5.01 -18.94 14.55
C THR A 422 -4.50 -18.41 13.21
N THR A 423 -3.18 -18.30 13.05
CA THR A 423 -2.56 -17.77 11.83
C THR A 423 -1.37 -18.65 11.42
N THR A 424 -1.13 -18.76 10.12
CA THR A 424 -0.01 -19.50 9.53
C THR A 424 0.66 -18.61 8.49
N LEU A 425 1.99 -18.43 8.59
CA LEU A 425 2.74 -17.64 7.62
C LEU A 425 3.02 -18.47 6.37
N LEU A 426 2.46 -18.08 5.23
CA LEU A 426 2.55 -18.85 3.98
C LEU A 426 3.73 -18.43 3.11
N ARG A 427 3.98 -17.12 2.99
CA ARG A 427 5.06 -16.55 2.16
C ARG A 427 5.42 -15.15 2.62
N VAL A 428 6.66 -14.77 2.36
CA VAL A 428 7.21 -13.43 2.54
C VAL A 428 7.80 -12.98 1.21
N THR A 429 7.40 -11.79 0.76
CA THR A 429 7.97 -11.15 -0.43
C THR A 429 8.77 -9.94 0.03
N GLU A 430 10.07 -9.95 -0.19
CA GLU A 430 10.96 -8.86 0.20
C GLU A 430 10.65 -7.57 -0.60
N PRO A 431 10.77 -6.39 0.03
CA PRO A 431 10.62 -5.13 -0.67
C PRO A 431 11.68 -5.00 -1.76
N MET A 432 11.35 -4.32 -2.87
CA MET A 432 12.35 -4.00 -3.88
C MET A 432 13.48 -3.16 -3.24
N GLU A 433 14.72 -3.63 -3.38
CA GLU A 433 16.01 -3.09 -2.87
C GLU A 433 16.10 -1.56 -2.85
N ASP A 434 15.56 -0.95 -3.91
CA ASP A 434 15.37 0.48 -4.11
C ASP A 434 14.71 1.25 -2.94
N ARG A 435 13.97 0.58 -2.05
CA ARG A 435 13.33 1.15 -0.86
C ARG A 435 14.20 1.06 0.40
N MET A 436 14.94 -0.04 0.58
CA MET A 436 15.82 -0.22 1.75
C MET A 436 17.03 0.72 1.65
N GLU A 437 17.65 0.83 0.47
CA GLU A 437 18.77 1.75 0.28
C GLU A 437 18.37 3.23 0.44
N LYS A 438 17.16 3.61 -0.02
CA LYS A 438 16.66 5.00 0.09
C LYS A 438 16.29 5.39 1.53
N ALA A 439 15.93 4.43 2.37
CA ALA A 439 15.57 4.69 3.76
C ALA A 439 16.81 4.91 4.66
N GLN A 440 17.94 4.25 4.36
CA GLN A 440 19.14 4.30 5.20
C GLN A 440 20.24 5.25 4.70
N PHE A 441 20.29 5.56 3.39
CA PHE A 441 21.32 6.42 2.81
C PHE A 441 20.73 7.62 2.06
N SER A 442 21.18 8.82 2.45
CA SER A 442 20.87 10.06 1.74
C SER A 442 22.16 10.80 1.39
N PRO A 443 22.56 10.87 0.10
CA PRO A 443 21.90 10.29 -1.08
C PRO A 443 21.98 8.74 -1.13
N SER A 444 21.13 8.10 -1.94
CA SER A 444 21.09 6.62 -2.06
C SER A 444 22.43 6.02 -2.51
N LEU A 445 22.74 4.78 -2.12
CA LEU A 445 24.02 4.12 -2.43
C LEU A 445 24.33 4.10 -3.93
N SER A 446 23.37 3.74 -4.77
CA SER A 446 23.52 3.80 -6.23
C SER A 446 24.01 5.18 -6.74
N LYS A 447 23.49 6.27 -6.17
CA LYS A 447 23.92 7.64 -6.51
C LYS A 447 25.32 7.93 -5.97
N GLN A 448 25.64 7.47 -4.76
CA GLN A 448 26.99 7.61 -4.21
C GLN A 448 28.03 6.89 -5.06
N ARG A 449 27.73 5.68 -5.56
CA ARG A 449 28.61 4.91 -6.47
C ARG A 449 28.85 5.65 -7.78
N VAL A 450 27.79 6.15 -8.41
CA VAL A 450 27.90 6.97 -9.62
C VAL A 450 28.74 8.22 -9.36
N GLN A 451 28.49 8.93 -8.26
CA GLN A 451 29.24 10.12 -7.89
C GLN A 451 30.74 9.82 -7.68
N TYR A 452 31.05 8.73 -6.96
CA TYR A 452 32.42 8.27 -6.76
C TYR A 452 33.12 8.02 -8.11
N ALA A 453 32.47 7.28 -9.01
CA ALA A 453 33.02 7.00 -10.34
C ALA A 453 33.23 8.29 -11.15
N VAL A 454 32.24 9.20 -11.16
CA VAL A 454 32.33 10.49 -11.85
C VAL A 454 33.52 11.32 -11.36
N ASP A 455 33.76 11.37 -10.05
CA ASP A 455 34.87 12.14 -9.48
C ASP A 455 36.23 11.56 -9.88
N ARG A 456 36.38 10.23 -9.84
CA ARG A 456 37.60 9.55 -10.33
C ARG A 456 37.82 9.73 -11.84
N ILE A 457 36.75 9.71 -12.63
CA ILE A 457 36.82 9.95 -14.07
C ILE A 457 37.34 11.37 -14.36
N LYS A 458 36.81 12.38 -13.66
CA LYS A 458 37.26 13.78 -13.80
C LYS A 458 38.73 13.97 -13.45
N GLU A 459 39.22 13.30 -12.41
CA GLU A 459 40.63 13.36 -11.99
C GLU A 459 41.59 12.79 -13.04
N SER A 460 41.14 11.84 -13.87
CA SER A 460 42.01 11.05 -14.76
C SER A 460 42.28 11.66 -16.14
N SER A 461 41.59 12.75 -16.52
CA SER A 461 41.70 13.40 -17.85
C SER A 461 41.60 12.44 -19.04
N ALA A 462 40.82 11.37 -18.91
CA ALA A 462 40.64 10.35 -19.94
C ALA A 462 39.81 10.84 -21.14
N THR A 463 40.00 10.17 -22.28
CA THR A 463 39.26 10.46 -23.53
C THR A 463 38.31 9.33 -23.92
N PHE A 464 38.59 8.08 -23.52
CA PHE A 464 37.80 6.90 -23.89
C PHE A 464 37.36 6.09 -22.66
N LEU A 465 36.05 6.07 -22.39
CA LEU A 465 35.41 5.33 -21.31
C LEU A 465 34.59 4.13 -21.85
N VAL A 466 34.69 2.99 -21.16
CA VAL A 466 33.83 1.82 -21.32
C VAL A 466 33.14 1.51 -20.00
N ASP A 467 31.81 1.41 -20.02
CA ASP A 467 30.98 1.03 -18.88
C ASP A 467 30.44 -0.39 -19.07
N PHE A 468 31.03 -1.34 -18.36
CA PHE A 468 30.67 -2.76 -18.36
C PHE A 468 29.48 -2.98 -17.41
N GLY A 469 28.37 -3.49 -17.93
CA GLY A 469 27.11 -3.59 -17.19
C GLY A 469 26.43 -2.23 -17.01
N CYS A 470 26.38 -1.42 -18.08
CA CYS A 470 25.90 -0.04 -18.01
C CYS A 470 24.39 0.09 -17.64
N GLY A 471 23.63 -0.99 -17.71
CA GLY A 471 22.21 -1.04 -17.37
C GLY A 471 21.39 -0.02 -18.16
N SER A 472 20.66 0.84 -17.45
CA SER A 472 19.90 1.93 -18.08
C SER A 472 20.75 3.17 -18.39
N GLY A 473 22.07 3.09 -18.25
CA GLY A 473 23.02 4.15 -18.58
C GLY A 473 23.09 5.29 -17.56
N SER A 474 22.83 5.04 -16.27
CA SER A 474 22.79 6.08 -15.24
C SER A 474 24.14 6.80 -15.06
N LEU A 475 25.26 6.06 -15.11
CA LEU A 475 26.60 6.64 -15.09
C LEU A 475 26.88 7.48 -16.33
N LEU A 476 26.63 6.90 -17.52
CA LEU A 476 26.83 7.58 -18.80
C LEU A 476 25.99 8.85 -18.92
N ASP A 477 24.73 8.81 -18.47
CA ASP A 477 23.81 9.95 -18.45
C ASP A 477 24.29 11.04 -17.47
N SER A 478 24.76 10.66 -16.28
CA SER A 478 25.29 11.60 -15.28
C SER A 478 26.58 12.28 -15.73
N LEU A 479 27.46 11.56 -16.44
CA LEU A 479 28.71 12.12 -16.97
C LEU A 479 28.48 13.27 -17.96
N LEU A 480 27.36 13.28 -18.69
CA LEU A 480 26.99 14.35 -19.61
C LEU A 480 26.60 15.66 -18.91
N ASP A 481 26.27 15.60 -17.62
CA ASP A 481 25.91 16.78 -16.82
C ASP A 481 27.14 17.52 -16.27
N TYR A 482 28.33 16.94 -16.42
CA TYR A 482 29.58 17.51 -15.92
C TYR A 482 30.57 17.80 -17.06
N PRO A 483 31.40 18.86 -16.93
CA PRO A 483 32.52 19.07 -17.84
C PRO A 483 33.54 17.94 -17.65
N THR A 484 33.79 17.17 -18.71
CA THR A 484 34.79 16.08 -18.73
C THR A 484 35.62 16.16 -20.01
N SER A 485 36.80 15.52 -20.00
CA SER A 485 37.69 15.39 -21.17
C SER A 485 37.29 14.24 -22.10
N LEU A 486 36.18 13.55 -21.81
CA LEU A 486 35.76 12.36 -22.55
C LEU A 486 35.34 12.72 -23.98
N GLU A 487 35.88 12.00 -24.95
CA GLU A 487 35.54 12.10 -26.36
C GLU A 487 34.72 10.90 -26.84
N ARG A 488 34.92 9.73 -26.23
CA ARG A 488 34.24 8.49 -26.59
C ARG A 488 33.72 7.79 -25.34
N ILE A 489 32.42 7.48 -25.34
CA ILE A 489 31.78 6.67 -24.30
C ILE A 489 31.16 5.42 -24.90
N VAL A 490 31.35 4.28 -24.26
CA VAL A 490 30.76 3.00 -24.68
C VAL A 490 30.08 2.34 -23.49
N GLY A 491 28.83 1.93 -23.64
CA GLY A 491 28.13 1.09 -22.68
C GLY A 491 27.97 -0.33 -23.21
N VAL A 492 28.23 -1.34 -22.37
CA VAL A 492 28.06 -2.75 -22.67
C VAL A 492 27.07 -3.35 -21.67
N ASP A 493 26.07 -4.08 -22.12
CA ASP A 493 25.15 -4.81 -21.24
C ASP A 493 24.51 -6.00 -21.99
N ILE A 494 24.09 -7.05 -21.29
CA ILE A 494 23.32 -8.17 -21.87
C ILE A 494 21.81 -7.87 -21.95
N SER A 495 21.34 -6.87 -21.20
CA SER A 495 19.93 -6.50 -21.10
C SER A 495 19.55 -5.51 -22.18
N THR A 496 19.06 -6.03 -23.31
CA THR A 496 18.53 -5.22 -24.43
C THR A 496 17.46 -4.21 -23.99
N LYS A 497 16.64 -4.55 -22.97
CA LYS A 497 15.65 -3.63 -22.38
C LYS A 497 16.30 -2.47 -21.62
N ALA A 498 17.43 -2.69 -20.95
CA ALA A 498 18.16 -1.65 -20.25
C ALA A 498 18.89 -0.74 -21.25
N LEU A 499 19.56 -1.33 -22.24
CA LEU A 499 20.21 -0.60 -23.34
C LEU A 499 19.24 0.29 -24.12
N ALA A 500 18.01 -0.17 -24.38
CA ALA A 500 16.99 0.66 -25.02
C ALA A 500 16.62 1.91 -24.20
N ARG A 501 16.61 1.80 -22.86
CA ARG A 501 16.39 2.95 -21.96
C ARG A 501 17.61 3.89 -21.96
N ALA A 502 18.81 3.34 -21.90
CA ALA A 502 20.06 4.10 -21.99
C ALA A 502 20.13 4.90 -23.30
N ALA A 503 19.83 4.26 -24.43
CA ALA A 503 19.82 4.89 -25.75
C ALA A 503 18.86 6.09 -25.79
N LYS A 504 17.66 5.94 -25.23
CA LYS A 504 16.67 7.03 -25.18
C LYS A 504 17.16 8.21 -24.34
N SER A 505 17.77 7.96 -23.18
CA SER A 505 18.31 9.02 -22.30
C SER A 505 19.46 9.77 -22.97
N LEU A 506 20.47 9.02 -23.43
CA LEU A 506 21.66 9.56 -24.08
C LEU A 506 21.31 10.33 -25.36
N HIS A 507 20.42 9.79 -26.20
CA HIS A 507 19.99 10.47 -27.42
C HIS A 507 19.32 11.82 -27.13
N THR A 508 18.53 11.89 -26.05
CA THR A 508 17.87 13.14 -25.64
C THR A 508 18.90 14.18 -25.20
N LYS A 509 19.89 13.81 -24.37
CA LYS A 509 20.92 14.74 -23.89
C LYS A 509 21.91 15.15 -24.97
N LEU A 510 22.32 14.24 -25.85
CA LEU A 510 23.31 14.49 -26.89
C LEU A 510 22.74 15.22 -28.13
N SER A 511 21.42 15.13 -28.37
CA SER A 511 20.78 15.74 -29.55
C SER A 511 20.08 17.08 -29.26
N ASN A 512 19.72 17.36 -28.00
CA ASN A 512 19.09 18.64 -27.64
C ASN A 512 20.14 19.76 -27.49
N ASN A 513 20.35 20.52 -28.57
CA ASN A 513 21.16 21.75 -28.61
C ASN A 513 20.59 22.94 -27.81
N THR A 514 19.55 22.74 -26.99
CA THR A 514 18.79 23.81 -26.31
C THR A 514 19.35 24.21 -24.94
N VAL A 515 20.31 23.47 -24.39
CA VAL A 515 21.16 23.97 -23.31
C VAL A 515 22.51 24.32 -23.92
N PRO A 516 23.03 25.54 -23.77
CA PRO A 516 24.36 25.89 -24.26
C PRO A 516 25.41 25.25 -23.33
N VAL A 517 25.51 23.92 -23.33
CA VAL A 517 26.59 23.21 -22.67
C VAL A 517 27.75 23.19 -23.64
N LYS A 518 28.56 24.24 -23.59
CA LYS A 518 29.90 24.34 -24.20
C LYS A 518 30.90 23.27 -23.67
N SER A 519 30.45 22.19 -23.01
CA SER A 519 31.31 21.33 -22.18
C SER A 519 31.20 19.82 -22.40
N SER A 520 30.49 19.35 -23.43
CA SER A 520 30.58 17.94 -23.85
C SER A 520 31.56 17.84 -25.03
N HIS A 521 32.77 17.33 -24.76
CA HIS A 521 33.73 16.97 -25.81
C HIS A 521 33.41 15.61 -26.47
N ILE A 522 32.26 15.00 -26.13
CA ILE A 522 31.85 13.68 -26.61
C ILE A 522 31.62 13.76 -28.12
N LYS A 523 32.46 13.07 -28.88
CA LYS A 523 32.38 12.92 -30.34
C LYS A 523 31.63 11.65 -30.75
N SER A 524 31.65 10.62 -29.91
CA SER A 524 31.00 9.34 -30.17
C SER A 524 30.45 8.69 -28.90
N ALA A 525 29.26 8.10 -29.01
CA ALA A 525 28.64 7.30 -27.97
C ALA A 525 28.08 6.01 -28.58
N LEU A 526 28.39 4.87 -27.98
CA LEU A 526 28.02 3.55 -28.50
C LEU A 526 27.42 2.68 -27.40
N LEU A 527 26.34 1.97 -27.69
CA LEU A 527 25.74 0.98 -26.81
C LEU A 527 25.78 -0.39 -27.49
N LEU A 528 26.38 -1.36 -26.79
CA LEU A 528 26.66 -2.70 -27.27
C LEU A 528 25.92 -3.74 -26.43
N ASP A 529 25.23 -4.65 -27.11
CA ASP A 529 24.63 -5.85 -26.52
C ASP A 529 25.68 -6.97 -26.52
N GLY A 530 26.14 -7.34 -25.32
CA GLY A 530 27.28 -8.24 -25.15
C GLY A 530 27.51 -8.65 -23.70
N SER A 531 28.03 -9.87 -23.51
CA SER A 531 28.45 -10.36 -22.20
C SER A 531 29.82 -9.81 -21.82
N ILE A 532 29.97 -9.31 -20.59
CA ILE A 532 31.26 -8.84 -20.05
C ILE A 532 32.34 -9.93 -20.07
N THR A 533 31.97 -11.21 -20.11
CA THR A 533 32.88 -12.35 -20.16
C THR A 533 33.36 -12.69 -21.58
N THR A 534 33.01 -11.88 -22.59
CA THR A 534 33.39 -12.09 -23.99
C THR A 534 34.23 -10.92 -24.49
N PHE A 535 35.30 -11.18 -25.24
CA PHE A 535 36.15 -10.11 -25.75
C PHE A 535 35.55 -9.46 -27.01
N ASP A 536 35.57 -8.13 -27.09
CA ASP A 536 35.23 -7.37 -28.29
C ASP A 536 36.32 -6.31 -28.58
N SER A 537 36.89 -6.38 -29.78
CA SER A 537 37.98 -5.49 -30.18
C SER A 537 37.62 -4.00 -30.20
N ARG A 538 36.34 -3.61 -30.26
CA ARG A 538 35.94 -2.19 -30.30
C ARG A 538 36.06 -1.48 -28.96
N VAL A 539 36.12 -2.23 -27.85
CA VAL A 539 36.30 -1.71 -26.49
C VAL A 539 37.74 -1.85 -25.97
N TYR A 540 38.63 -2.45 -26.78
CA TYR A 540 40.06 -2.56 -26.50
C TYR A 540 40.71 -1.19 -26.30
N GLY A 541 41.66 -1.11 -25.37
CA GLY A 541 42.54 0.06 -25.20
C GLY A 541 41.82 1.27 -24.62
N CYS A 542 40.73 1.06 -23.88
CA CYS A 542 40.05 2.15 -23.18
C CYS A 542 40.94 2.83 -22.13
N ASP A 543 40.73 4.13 -21.92
CA ASP A 543 41.43 4.85 -20.86
C ASP A 543 40.84 4.47 -19.50
N ILE A 544 39.51 4.40 -19.42
CA ILE A 544 38.78 4.01 -18.21
C ILE A 544 37.81 2.88 -18.52
N GLY A 545 37.83 1.84 -17.69
CA GLY A 545 36.73 0.89 -17.54
C GLY A 545 35.97 1.15 -16.25
N THR A 546 34.64 1.10 -16.28
CA THR A 546 33.78 1.04 -15.09
C THR A 546 32.98 -0.25 -15.07
N CYS A 547 32.81 -0.85 -13.89
CA CYS A 547 32.02 -2.05 -13.66
C CYS A 547 31.41 -1.94 -12.27
N LEU A 548 30.23 -1.30 -12.18
CA LEU A 548 29.62 -0.91 -10.90
C LEU A 548 28.46 -1.85 -10.55
N GLU A 549 28.64 -2.69 -9.53
CA GLU A 549 27.65 -3.68 -9.07
C GLU A 549 27.19 -4.63 -10.19
N VAL A 550 28.14 -5.38 -10.76
CA VAL A 550 27.88 -6.27 -11.91
C VAL A 550 28.43 -7.66 -11.67
N ILE A 551 29.63 -7.76 -11.08
CA ILE A 551 30.32 -9.04 -10.94
C ILE A 551 29.57 -10.02 -10.04
N GLU A 552 28.78 -9.54 -9.09
CA GLU A 552 27.94 -10.35 -8.20
C GLU A 552 26.73 -10.98 -8.90
N HIS A 553 26.35 -10.51 -10.10
CA HIS A 553 25.25 -11.07 -10.88
C HIS A 553 25.68 -12.27 -11.74
N VAL A 554 26.98 -12.54 -11.83
CA VAL A 554 27.53 -13.72 -12.52
C VAL A 554 28.12 -14.71 -11.51
N SER A 555 28.41 -15.94 -11.92
CA SER A 555 29.09 -16.89 -11.01
C SER A 555 30.49 -16.40 -10.61
N GLU A 556 31.04 -16.85 -9.47
CA GLU A 556 32.40 -16.46 -9.04
C GLU A 556 33.48 -16.81 -10.08
N ASP A 557 33.29 -17.92 -10.80
CA ASP A 557 34.17 -18.34 -11.90
C ASP A 557 34.11 -17.33 -13.06
N GLU A 558 32.90 -16.90 -13.44
CA GLU A 558 32.70 -15.90 -14.49
C GLU A 558 33.22 -14.52 -14.09
N ALA A 559 33.07 -14.12 -12.82
CA ALA A 559 33.67 -12.90 -12.30
C ALA A 559 35.20 -12.94 -12.42
N THR A 560 35.81 -14.10 -12.16
CA THR A 560 37.24 -14.31 -12.34
C THR A 560 37.64 -14.31 -13.82
N VAL A 561 36.84 -14.90 -14.71
CA VAL A 561 37.04 -14.82 -16.17
C VAL A 561 37.01 -13.36 -16.63
N PHE A 562 36.00 -12.60 -16.22
CA PHE A 562 35.89 -11.18 -16.50
C PHE A 562 37.10 -10.41 -15.97
N GLY A 563 37.47 -10.58 -14.70
CA GLY A 563 38.62 -9.91 -14.08
C GLY A 563 39.93 -10.17 -14.81
N ASN A 564 40.16 -11.40 -15.28
CA ASN A 564 41.32 -11.70 -16.11
C ASN A 564 41.21 -11.06 -17.50
N MET A 565 40.07 -11.16 -18.16
CA MET A 565 39.85 -10.63 -19.50
C MET A 565 39.96 -9.10 -19.54
N VAL A 566 39.40 -8.39 -18.56
CA VAL A 566 39.42 -6.93 -18.53
C VAL A 566 40.82 -6.38 -18.35
N LEU A 567 41.65 -7.00 -17.51
CA LEU A 567 43.02 -6.54 -17.27
C LEU A 567 44.03 -7.03 -18.33
N SER A 568 43.81 -8.19 -18.96
CA SER A 568 44.74 -8.76 -19.95
C SER A 568 44.39 -8.47 -21.41
N SER A 569 43.11 -8.36 -21.72
CA SER A 569 42.61 -8.22 -23.09
C SER A 569 42.07 -6.82 -23.34
N PHE A 570 41.18 -6.29 -22.48
CA PHE A 570 40.68 -4.92 -22.64
C PHE A 570 41.70 -3.85 -22.23
N CYS A 571 42.59 -4.17 -21.28
CA CYS A 571 43.76 -3.40 -20.88
C CYS A 571 43.50 -1.91 -20.53
N PRO A 572 42.48 -1.57 -19.70
CA PRO A 572 42.20 -0.18 -19.35
C PRO A 572 43.38 0.48 -18.62
N LYS A 573 43.59 1.79 -18.77
CA LYS A 573 44.59 2.51 -17.93
C LYS A 573 44.12 2.60 -16.47
N LEU A 574 42.81 2.79 -16.28
CA LEU A 574 42.12 2.85 -14.99
C LEU A 574 40.88 1.94 -15.04
N LEU A 575 40.70 1.04 -14.08
CA LEU A 575 39.46 0.26 -13.92
C LEU A 575 38.85 0.58 -12.56
N ILE A 576 37.58 0.98 -12.53
CA ILE A 576 36.81 1.17 -11.30
C ILE A 576 35.78 0.06 -11.21
N LEU A 577 35.89 -0.76 -10.18
CA LEU A 577 35.00 -1.90 -9.96
C LEU A 577 34.35 -1.77 -8.59
N SER A 578 33.02 -1.96 -8.51
CA SER A 578 32.30 -2.01 -7.24
C SER A 578 31.53 -3.31 -7.06
N THR A 579 31.35 -3.72 -5.80
CA THR A 579 30.48 -4.84 -5.42
C THR A 579 29.98 -4.63 -3.97
N PRO A 580 28.85 -5.23 -3.56
CA PRO A 580 28.34 -5.14 -2.20
C PRO A 580 29.34 -5.64 -1.14
N ASN A 581 29.34 -5.00 0.04
CA ASN A 581 30.01 -5.54 1.21
C ASN A 581 29.09 -6.47 2.00
N TYR A 582 29.35 -7.78 1.94
CA TYR A 582 28.56 -8.78 2.67
C TYR A 582 28.51 -8.49 4.19
N GLU A 583 29.60 -7.99 4.77
CA GLU A 583 29.69 -7.69 6.21
C GLU A 583 28.74 -6.57 6.64
N TYR A 584 28.35 -5.70 5.71
CA TYR A 584 27.45 -4.58 5.97
C TYR A 584 25.97 -5.03 5.97
N ASN A 585 25.65 -6.21 5.45
CA ASN A 585 24.26 -6.69 5.33
C ASN A 585 23.55 -6.82 6.68
N VAL A 586 24.31 -7.11 7.74
CA VAL A 586 23.79 -7.18 9.12
C VAL A 586 23.09 -5.88 9.51
N ILE A 587 23.66 -4.73 9.12
CA ILE A 587 23.12 -3.40 9.42
C ILE A 587 21.90 -3.10 8.56
N LEU A 588 21.97 -3.43 7.27
CA LEU A 588 20.86 -3.20 6.34
C LEU A 588 19.61 -4.00 6.72
N GLN A 589 19.80 -5.20 7.27
CA GLN A 589 18.72 -6.14 7.61
C GLN A 589 18.19 -5.98 9.04
N ASN A 590 18.91 -5.29 9.94
CA ASN A 590 18.48 -5.02 11.33
C ASN A 590 18.58 -3.52 11.69
N PRO A 591 17.67 -2.67 11.17
CA PRO A 591 17.75 -1.22 11.40
C PRO A 591 17.18 -0.78 12.77
N GLU A 592 17.67 -1.35 13.88
CA GLU A 592 17.28 -1.05 15.29
C GLU A 592 16.11 -1.89 15.86
N GLU A 593 16.44 -2.99 16.53
CA GLU A 593 15.71 -3.45 17.72
C GLU A 593 16.67 -3.36 18.92
N ASP A 594 16.13 -2.91 20.05
CA ASP A 594 16.84 -2.50 21.26
C ASP A 594 17.90 -3.49 21.77
N GLY A 595 19.16 -3.03 21.83
CA GLY A 595 20.15 -3.43 22.84
C GLY A 595 20.60 -4.90 22.92
N GLU A 596 20.04 -5.83 22.13
CA GLU A 596 20.52 -7.21 22.09
C GLU A 596 21.83 -7.30 21.30
N ALA A 597 22.80 -8.02 21.87
CA ALA A 597 24.11 -8.19 21.29
C ALA A 597 24.00 -8.80 19.89
N ILE A 598 24.56 -8.10 18.89
CA ILE A 598 24.79 -8.57 17.52
C ILE A 598 25.31 -10.00 17.60
N ASN A 599 24.52 -10.98 17.19
CA ASN A 599 24.91 -12.38 17.21
C ASN A 599 25.73 -12.65 15.93
N PRO A 600 27.08 -12.66 15.96
CA PRO A 600 27.91 -12.56 14.75
C PRO A 600 27.95 -13.87 13.93
N THR A 601 27.21 -14.89 14.37
CA THR A 601 27.26 -16.27 13.88
C THR A 601 26.07 -16.67 13.01
N LYS A 602 25.07 -15.80 12.80
CA LYS A 602 23.95 -16.09 11.89
C LYS A 602 24.32 -15.64 10.46
N PRO A 603 24.22 -16.50 9.42
CA PRO A 603 24.50 -16.09 8.05
C PRO A 603 23.47 -15.04 7.59
N CYS A 604 23.93 -13.90 7.10
CA CYS A 604 23.08 -12.87 6.51
C CYS A 604 22.67 -13.26 5.09
N LYS A 605 21.45 -12.90 4.69
CA LYS A 605 21.02 -13.08 3.30
C LYS A 605 21.75 -12.08 2.40
N PHE A 606 21.86 -12.40 1.11
CA PHE A 606 22.29 -11.44 0.09
C PHE A 606 21.27 -10.29 -0.03
N ARG A 607 21.73 -9.11 -0.43
CA ARG A 607 20.91 -7.89 -0.61
C ARG A 607 19.91 -8.02 -1.73
N ASN A 608 20.23 -8.82 -2.73
CA ASN A 608 19.38 -9.08 -3.89
C ASN A 608 19.35 -10.58 -4.19
N LEU A 609 18.16 -11.08 -4.52
CA LEU A 609 17.93 -12.48 -4.89
C LEU A 609 18.61 -12.89 -6.21
N ASP A 610 18.98 -11.93 -7.05
CA ASP A 610 19.71 -12.21 -8.29
C ASP A 610 21.23 -12.29 -8.08
N HIS A 611 21.76 -11.87 -6.93
CA HIS A 611 23.17 -12.03 -6.62
C HIS A 611 23.53 -13.51 -6.51
N LYS A 612 24.61 -13.90 -7.17
CA LYS A 612 25.17 -15.27 -7.13
C LYS A 612 26.16 -15.41 -5.97
N PHE A 613 26.78 -14.32 -5.56
CA PHE A 613 27.66 -14.23 -4.40
C PHE A 613 27.68 -12.80 -3.85
N GLU A 614 28.12 -12.63 -2.61
CA GLU A 614 28.50 -11.33 -2.06
C GLU A 614 29.77 -11.50 -1.23
N TRP A 615 30.79 -10.69 -1.52
CA TRP A 615 32.09 -10.83 -0.87
C TRP A 615 32.22 -9.97 0.38
N THR A 616 32.90 -10.55 1.38
CA THR A 616 33.48 -9.81 2.51
C THR A 616 34.61 -8.88 2.04
N ARG A 617 35.05 -7.95 2.90
CA ARG A 617 36.19 -7.07 2.59
C ARG A 617 37.44 -7.87 2.26
N LYS A 618 37.71 -8.89 3.06
CA LYS A 618 38.86 -9.77 2.89
C LYS A 618 38.81 -10.59 1.58
N GLN A 619 37.64 -11.12 1.22
CA GLN A 619 37.48 -11.88 -0.03
C GLN A 619 37.70 -10.99 -1.25
N PHE A 620 37.09 -9.81 -1.25
CA PHE A 620 37.22 -8.84 -2.34
C PHE A 620 38.66 -8.33 -2.48
N GLU A 621 39.30 -7.97 -1.36
CA GLU A 621 40.70 -7.52 -1.34
C GLU A 621 41.67 -8.58 -1.85
N ALA A 622 41.47 -9.85 -1.45
CA ALA A 622 42.29 -10.96 -1.90
C ALA A 622 42.16 -11.17 -3.41
N TRP A 623 40.93 -11.28 -3.91
CA TRP A 623 40.64 -11.48 -5.33
C TRP A 623 41.22 -10.34 -6.20
N ALA A 624 40.96 -9.09 -5.81
CA ALA A 624 41.42 -7.92 -6.55
C ALA A 624 42.96 -7.78 -6.50
N SER A 625 43.58 -8.06 -5.36
CA SER A 625 45.05 -8.01 -5.20
C SER A 625 45.76 -9.08 -6.03
N GLU A 626 45.20 -10.28 -6.11
CA GLU A 626 45.75 -11.36 -6.94
C GLU A 626 45.65 -11.02 -8.44
N LEU A 627 44.51 -10.50 -8.89
CA LEU A 627 44.33 -10.02 -10.25
C LEU A 627 45.31 -8.89 -10.60
N ALA A 628 45.45 -7.91 -9.71
CA ALA A 628 46.34 -6.78 -9.91
C ALA A 628 47.80 -7.23 -10.08
N LYS A 629 48.27 -8.12 -9.19
CA LYS A 629 49.62 -8.70 -9.28
C LYS A 629 49.83 -9.50 -10.56
N LYS A 630 48.84 -10.29 -10.99
CA LYS A 630 48.94 -11.15 -12.18
C LYS A 630 49.07 -10.35 -13.47
N HIS A 631 48.42 -9.19 -13.55
CA HIS A 631 48.31 -8.40 -14.79
C HIS A 631 49.11 -7.08 -14.77
N ASN A 632 49.99 -6.87 -13.79
CA ASN A 632 50.80 -5.65 -13.62
C ASN A 632 49.99 -4.37 -13.42
N TYR A 633 48.98 -4.44 -12.55
CA TYR A 633 48.22 -3.30 -12.06
C TYR A 633 48.53 -3.05 -10.57
N SER A 634 48.45 -1.78 -10.14
CA SER A 634 48.27 -1.45 -8.73
C SER A 634 46.78 -1.37 -8.41
N VAL A 635 46.36 -1.74 -7.20
CA VAL A 635 44.97 -1.64 -6.76
C VAL A 635 44.86 -0.79 -5.49
N GLU A 636 43.87 0.10 -5.46
CA GLU A 636 43.48 0.92 -4.31
C GLU A 636 42.06 0.54 -3.89
N PHE A 637 41.84 0.33 -2.59
CA PHE A 637 40.53 -0.05 -2.03
C PHE A 637 39.86 1.15 -1.36
N SER A 638 38.55 1.27 -1.56
CA SER A 638 37.70 2.31 -0.98
C SER A 638 36.24 1.84 -1.00
N GLY A 639 35.28 2.73 -0.76
CA GLY A 639 33.87 2.40 -0.89
C GLY A 639 32.95 3.59 -0.64
N VAL A 640 31.65 3.31 -0.63
CA VAL A 640 30.59 4.29 -0.34
C VAL A 640 29.56 3.72 0.65
N GLY A 641 28.74 4.58 1.25
CA GLY A 641 27.74 4.15 2.24
C GLY A 641 28.29 3.83 3.62
N GLY A 642 29.40 4.43 4.01
CA GLY A 642 30.02 4.21 5.32
C GLY A 642 31.24 5.12 5.50
N THR A 643 32.00 4.89 6.57
CA THR A 643 33.19 5.67 6.89
C THR A 643 34.40 4.75 7.02
N GLU A 644 35.53 5.16 6.46
CA GLU A 644 36.78 4.42 6.58
C GLU A 644 37.21 4.28 8.05
N GLY A 645 37.70 3.09 8.43
CA GLY A 645 38.18 2.80 9.78
C GLY A 645 37.10 2.58 10.84
N VAL A 646 35.81 2.64 10.47
CA VAL A 646 34.67 2.32 11.34
C VAL A 646 34.09 0.98 10.92
N GLU A 647 33.97 0.02 11.84
CA GLU A 647 33.31 -1.26 11.55
C GLU A 647 31.82 -1.05 11.23
N PRO A 648 31.25 -1.72 10.20
CA PRO A 648 31.81 -2.81 9.37
C PRO A 648 32.47 -2.32 8.05
N GLY A 649 32.79 -1.03 7.94
CA GLY A 649 33.37 -0.40 6.76
C GLY A 649 32.33 0.23 5.83
N PHE A 650 32.60 0.21 4.52
CA PHE A 650 31.69 0.74 3.50
C PHE A 650 30.58 -0.25 3.15
N ALA A 651 29.40 0.26 2.79
CA ALA A 651 28.28 -0.56 2.34
C ALA A 651 28.52 -1.13 0.93
N SER A 652 29.06 -0.35 0.00
CA SER A 652 29.57 -0.86 -1.28
C SER A 652 31.09 -0.69 -1.31
N GLN A 653 31.79 -1.77 -1.65
CA GLN A 653 33.24 -1.79 -1.75
C GLN A 653 33.67 -1.43 -3.17
N ILE A 654 34.78 -0.74 -3.31
CA ILE A 654 35.29 -0.27 -4.60
C ILE A 654 36.79 -0.57 -4.69
N ALA A 655 37.20 -1.23 -5.77
CA ALA A 655 38.60 -1.41 -6.15
C ALA A 655 38.92 -0.58 -7.39
N VAL A 656 40.00 0.21 -7.30
CA VAL A 656 40.50 1.05 -8.39
C VAL A 656 41.84 0.49 -8.86
N PHE A 657 41.87 -0.10 -10.05
CA PHE A 657 43.08 -0.62 -10.65
C PHE A 657 43.72 0.44 -11.54
N ARG A 658 45.03 0.64 -11.40
CA ARG A 658 45.84 1.53 -12.25
C ARG A 658 46.94 0.73 -12.91
N ARG A 659 47.06 0.87 -14.22
CA ARG A 659 48.05 0.13 -15.01
C ARG A 659 49.46 0.63 -14.71
N ALA A 660 50.40 -0.27 -14.38
CA ALA A 660 51.75 0.11 -13.97
C ALA A 660 52.74 0.27 -15.14
N CYS A 661 52.45 -0.32 -16.31
CA CYS A 661 53.29 -0.28 -17.51
C CYS A 661 52.44 -0.24 -18.80
N GLU A 662 53.03 0.14 -19.93
CA GLU A 662 52.37 0.06 -21.24
C GLU A 662 52.51 -1.36 -21.83
N PHE A 663 51.41 -1.93 -22.35
CA PHE A 663 51.40 -3.24 -23.00
C PHE A 663 51.74 -3.12 -24.50
N PRO A 664 52.32 -4.16 -25.13
CA PRO A 664 52.62 -4.17 -26.57
C PRO A 664 51.37 -4.16 -27.46
N GLU A 665 51.49 -3.58 -28.67
CA GLU A 665 50.40 -3.26 -29.61
C GLU A 665 49.80 -4.44 -30.42
N ASP A 666 50.22 -5.68 -30.19
CA ASP A 666 49.81 -6.82 -31.04
C ASP A 666 48.76 -7.72 -30.37
N VAL A 667 47.48 -7.38 -30.54
CA VAL A 667 46.33 -8.29 -30.33
C VAL A 667 45.69 -8.55 -31.69
N ASP A 668 45.29 -9.78 -31.98
CA ASP A 668 44.62 -10.14 -33.24
C ASP A 668 43.18 -9.53 -33.26
N MET A 669 43.00 -8.44 -34.01
CA MET A 669 41.85 -7.50 -33.90
C MET A 669 40.60 -7.88 -34.72
N ALA A 670 40.26 -9.18 -34.83
CA ALA A 670 39.15 -9.62 -35.70
C ALA A 670 37.81 -9.87 -34.97
N ASP A 671 37.82 -10.08 -33.65
CA ASP A 671 36.62 -10.48 -32.93
C ASP A 671 35.75 -9.26 -32.55
N VAL A 672 34.52 -9.24 -33.07
CA VAL A 672 33.47 -8.24 -32.79
C VAL A 672 32.13 -8.91 -32.45
N PRO A 673 32.07 -9.74 -31.38
CA PRO A 673 30.89 -10.53 -31.06
C PRO A 673 29.71 -9.71 -30.54
N TYR A 674 29.91 -8.45 -30.11
CA TYR A 674 28.81 -7.65 -29.58
C TYR A 674 27.91 -7.09 -30.69
N ASN A 675 26.61 -6.98 -30.42
CA ASN A 675 25.69 -6.34 -31.36
C ASN A 675 25.59 -4.84 -31.06
N VAL A 676 25.63 -4.01 -32.09
CA VAL A 676 25.39 -2.56 -31.91
C VAL A 676 23.90 -2.32 -31.72
N VAL A 677 23.51 -1.84 -30.55
CA VAL A 677 22.12 -1.48 -30.24
C VAL A 677 21.84 -0.02 -30.59
N TRP A 678 22.81 0.85 -30.35
CA TRP A 678 22.69 2.28 -30.64
C TRP A 678 24.09 2.89 -30.87
N ASP A 679 24.22 3.69 -31.93
CA ASP A 679 25.46 4.40 -32.30
C ASP A 679 25.11 5.87 -32.54
N TRP A 680 25.83 6.76 -31.87
CA TRP A 680 25.75 8.20 -32.05
C TRP A 680 27.13 8.78 -32.32
N LYS A 681 27.17 9.69 -33.30
CA LYS A 681 28.36 10.43 -33.70
C LYS A 681 27.98 11.89 -33.85
N SER A 682 28.82 12.77 -33.32
CA SER A 682 28.65 14.22 -33.49
C SER A 682 28.75 14.58 -34.97
N THR A 683 27.81 15.38 -35.47
CA THR A 683 27.78 15.84 -36.87
C THR A 683 28.74 16.99 -37.16
N ASN A 684 29.38 17.57 -36.13
CA ASN A 684 30.43 18.57 -36.27
C ASN A 684 31.80 17.89 -36.15
N MET A 685 32.31 17.37 -37.27
CA MET A 685 33.73 17.02 -37.42
C MET A 685 34.56 18.26 -37.76
#